data_AF-A0A6J7ZKT6-F1
#
_entry.id   AF-A0A6J7ZKT6-F1
#
_cell.length_a   1.000
_cell.length_b   1.000
_cell.length_c   1.000
_cell.angle_alpha   90.00
_cell.angle_beta   90.00
_cell.angle_gamma   90.00
#
_symmetry.space_group_name_H-M   'P 1'
#
loop_
_entity.id
_entity.type
_entity.pdbx_description
1 polymer ?
#
loop_
_entity_poly.entity_id
_entity_poly.type
_entity_poly.pdbx_seq_one_letter_code
_entity_poly.pdbx_strand_id
1 'polypeptide(L)'
;MNFLKKVNLNKNIEASDRFCKFDFDPVPEVIEEHLKLSGWVIGIESPVVGIELIQDGQLVEEAPLTINRPHADQIYETFPGAEHSGFLIDLALENINLKSGEILIQAVFEDFKRIPLANLNLSEAEESDQDLARAKAELHNTQEELERLQSQFDEVLAELEQTHWQLHQIQTKQSDSDVIVDSCQQVIEVNPDDIQSHYRFLEVQPENSDIWLQLANILVEQNSLEDAIAAYRRLVELSPCEEYYQQLGELLVKQEKWDEAIIVYKRAIEFNPESYLYYYQLGEVIYNRVMQNPESFFVDYKIAELPHKDYQLFDPELPEVCFLNDHAFLQATAHLDDATYTVEWYRVYLRRSLSESEKQGCINWLQTPGHSREMGLQVWRSSVSEFQEILRKSIFVVSLEEVVSCYRQAIEFNSEKYELYDVLADTLCQQEKRDEAIKLYHQAGLKIAELGQINQGVTCFEKATKIYFDQEKTYDIIWERLNQPIVSNINDFDYPSELQKETIENYFTRTSQYKIMNLWDLTETDKDFLNQKGFLKANLDIIAQDSIPMEEIYINNFDPDHEFRLSNISPKKDNYQYKLVTHFNQPNVYQQSIVETGYIYSVCPVTGQILRSNQSFYDIGWQFAVSYRFVGREIYYLVVGHFWGPKTFIYFPRLELIIHLNNHLRGSEVAIINRLKSSMVSHYQQVIGYLSTEVPKKVASISGLFSNIGHYFWNEVTGLQFLSDNNLLEKIDQALIEPQEYFNIGDIFPEIADKIIRVKDKQSMFKTIVENNCCAVRLTNVFVKENLANRTYQSSYKKCSPLFIEGVEQAKNKHFPLLWVGFRSHNKMWISQVEGIANIIKSLSEDFPNLGVVLDGWSRTEREDDYGESMIATDKITEQQILELLPNNIPTYSAVGIMTYEKVIWACAIDLYLMPLSSGGTFVSWIANKPGFMHANHSINNEHLREQVSQSRENPAPISFISVDSVFDQEAPPHIIAVACQNYDFDWKIVYNEAVKIINSLNQNTA
;
A
#
# COMPACT_ATOMS: atom_id res chain seq x y z
N MET A 1 13.89 -37.22 16.17
CA MET A 1 13.17 -35.93 16.15
C MET A 1 11.88 -35.95 15.31
N ASN A 2 10.72 -36.13 15.96
CA ASN A 2 9.40 -35.72 15.43
C ASN A 2 8.92 -34.52 16.28
N PHE A 3 9.52 -33.36 16.06
CA PHE A 3 9.04 -32.09 16.61
C PHE A 3 8.94 -31.09 15.46
N LEU A 4 7.67 -30.75 15.18
CA LEU A 4 7.08 -29.58 14.50
C LEU A 4 7.98 -28.79 13.54
N LYS A 5 7.86 -29.10 12.24
CA LYS A 5 8.37 -28.24 11.18
C LYS A 5 7.46 -27.00 11.05
N LYS A 6 7.97 -25.82 11.37
CA LYS A 6 7.44 -24.58 10.78
C LYS A 6 8.02 -24.47 9.36
N VAL A 7 7.15 -24.35 8.37
CA VAL A 7 7.54 -24.10 6.98
C VAL A 7 7.04 -22.71 6.59
N ASN A 8 7.93 -21.87 6.08
CA ASN A 8 7.54 -20.59 5.49
C ASN A 8 7.22 -20.82 4.01
N LEU A 9 6.01 -20.44 3.61
CA LEU A 9 5.59 -20.39 2.21
C LEU A 9 6.06 -19.06 1.61
N ASN A 10 7.19 -19.07 0.90
CA ASN A 10 7.62 -17.92 0.10
C ASN A 10 6.83 -17.92 -1.21
N LYS A 11 5.97 -16.91 -1.40
CA LYS A 11 5.19 -16.71 -2.64
C LYS A 11 6.11 -16.25 -3.76
N ASN A 12 6.44 -17.13 -4.70
CA ASN A 12 6.74 -16.77 -6.08
C ASN A 12 5.63 -17.34 -6.97
N ILE A 13 4.53 -16.60 -7.12
CA ILE A 13 3.50 -16.96 -8.11
C ILE A 13 4.01 -16.48 -9.47
N GLU A 14 4.74 -17.33 -10.18
CA GLU A 14 4.82 -17.22 -11.63
C GLU A 14 3.53 -17.79 -12.20
N ALA A 15 2.48 -16.96 -12.26
CA ALA A 15 1.28 -17.32 -13.01
C ALA A 15 1.68 -17.39 -14.49
N SER A 16 1.94 -18.61 -14.98
CA SER A 16 2.06 -18.83 -16.41
C SER A 16 0.69 -18.63 -17.05
N ASP A 17 0.66 -17.73 -18.02
CA ASP A 17 -0.45 -17.42 -18.92
C ASP A 17 -1.64 -16.61 -18.39
N ARG A 18 -2.22 -15.84 -19.33
CA ARG A 18 -3.22 -14.77 -19.21
C ARG A 18 -4.60 -15.18 -18.65
N PHE A 19 -4.71 -16.32 -17.97
CA PHE A 19 -5.96 -17.05 -17.78
C PHE A 19 -6.29 -17.47 -16.34
N CYS A 20 -5.42 -17.22 -15.35
CA CYS A 20 -5.67 -17.64 -13.96
C CYS A 20 -5.63 -16.45 -12.98
N LYS A 21 -6.54 -16.42 -12.00
CA LYS A 21 -6.53 -15.44 -10.90
C LYS A 21 -6.81 -16.13 -9.56
N PHE A 22 -5.97 -15.87 -8.56
CA PHE A 22 -5.97 -16.57 -7.27
C PHE A 22 -6.17 -15.63 -6.10
N ASP A 23 -6.99 -16.06 -5.13
CA ASP A 23 -7.07 -15.47 -3.79
C ASP A 23 -6.61 -16.51 -2.77
N PHE A 24 -5.44 -16.27 -2.17
CA PHE A 24 -4.97 -17.03 -1.01
C PHE A 24 -5.46 -16.34 0.27
N ASP A 25 -5.87 -17.12 1.25
CA ASP A 25 -6.11 -16.63 2.61
C ASP A 25 -4.86 -16.94 3.46
N PRO A 26 -3.98 -15.96 3.76
CA PRO A 26 -2.82 -16.23 4.61
C PRO A 26 -3.21 -16.05 6.07
N VAL A 27 -3.29 -17.14 6.82
CA VAL A 27 -2.98 -17.08 8.26
C VAL A 27 -1.47 -17.26 8.38
N PRO A 28 -0.69 -16.25 8.81
CA PRO A 28 0.73 -16.39 9.00
C PRO A 28 0.99 -17.10 10.34
N GLU A 29 0.70 -18.41 10.38
CA GLU A 29 1.19 -19.37 11.37
C GLU A 29 0.62 -20.75 10.97
N VAL A 30 1.47 -21.68 10.51
CA VAL A 30 1.05 -23.08 10.34
C VAL A 30 0.84 -23.66 11.75
N ILE A 31 -0.39 -23.57 12.24
CA ILE A 31 -0.88 -24.32 13.41
C ILE A 31 -1.94 -25.35 12.98
N GLU A 32 -2.39 -25.37 11.73
CA GLU A 32 -3.38 -26.34 11.23
C GLU A 32 -2.84 -27.15 10.05
N GLU A 33 -3.11 -28.46 10.05
CA GLU A 33 -2.64 -29.49 9.09
C GLU A 33 -3.31 -29.35 7.69
N HIS A 34 -3.82 -28.17 7.33
CA HIS A 34 -4.71 -27.94 6.20
C HIS A 34 -4.33 -26.68 5.38
N LEU A 35 -4.41 -26.77 4.05
CA LEU A 35 -4.23 -25.67 3.10
C LEU A 35 -5.55 -25.37 2.37
N LYS A 36 -6.10 -24.18 2.59
CA LYS A 36 -7.30 -23.70 1.90
C LYS A 36 -6.91 -22.91 0.64
N LEU A 37 -7.37 -23.36 -0.52
CA LEU A 37 -7.14 -22.73 -1.82
C LEU A 37 -8.44 -22.27 -2.45
N SER A 38 -8.46 -21.06 -3.00
CA SER A 38 -9.60 -20.54 -3.74
C SER A 38 -9.17 -19.72 -4.96
N GLY A 39 -9.92 -19.81 -6.06
CA GLY A 39 -9.57 -19.07 -7.27
C GLY A 39 -10.46 -19.40 -8.47
N TRP A 40 -10.04 -18.91 -9.63
CA TRP A 40 -10.71 -19.11 -10.92
C TRP A 40 -9.70 -19.49 -12.01
N VAL A 41 -10.07 -20.46 -12.86
CA VAL A 41 -9.34 -20.80 -14.10
C VAL A 41 -10.18 -20.42 -15.32
N ILE A 42 -9.88 -19.28 -15.93
CA ILE A 42 -10.75 -18.61 -16.91
C ILE A 42 -10.32 -18.96 -18.34
N GLY A 43 -11.26 -19.11 -19.27
CA GLY A 43 -10.96 -19.36 -20.70
C GLY A 43 -10.92 -20.84 -21.08
N ILE A 44 -11.45 -21.73 -20.23
CA ILE A 44 -11.62 -23.16 -20.51
C ILE A 44 -13.06 -23.54 -20.27
N GLU A 45 -13.68 -24.19 -21.25
CA GLU A 45 -15.10 -24.54 -21.23
C GLU A 45 -15.42 -25.76 -20.35
N SER A 46 -14.42 -26.60 -20.05
CA SER A 46 -14.60 -27.75 -19.18
C SER A 46 -14.61 -27.31 -17.71
N PRO A 47 -15.47 -27.87 -16.85
CA PRO A 47 -15.47 -27.55 -15.42
C PRO A 47 -14.22 -28.13 -14.74
N VAL A 48 -13.70 -27.40 -13.76
CA VAL A 48 -12.73 -27.96 -12.80
C VAL A 48 -13.48 -29.02 -11.99
N VAL A 49 -12.84 -30.17 -11.74
CA VAL A 49 -13.42 -31.28 -10.96
C VAL A 49 -12.59 -31.61 -9.71
N GLY A 50 -11.34 -31.18 -9.67
CA GLY A 50 -10.46 -31.35 -8.52
C GLY A 50 -9.14 -30.61 -8.66
N ILE A 51 -8.33 -30.64 -7.61
CA ILE A 51 -6.97 -30.11 -7.59
C ILE A 51 -6.01 -31.25 -7.26
N GLU A 52 -4.90 -31.31 -8.00
CA GLU A 52 -3.78 -32.22 -7.76
C GLU A 52 -2.59 -31.42 -7.21
N LEU A 53 -1.94 -31.96 -6.17
CA LEU A 53 -0.67 -31.47 -5.64
C LEU A 53 0.45 -32.41 -6.09
N ILE A 54 1.45 -31.85 -6.78
CA ILE A 54 2.62 -32.59 -7.26
C ILE A 54 3.85 -32.06 -6.54
N GLN A 55 4.60 -32.94 -5.89
CA GLN A 55 5.90 -32.62 -5.30
C GLN A 55 6.97 -33.45 -6.02
N ASP A 56 8.04 -32.79 -6.49
CA ASP A 56 9.17 -33.43 -7.18
C ASP A 56 8.75 -34.38 -8.33
N GLY A 57 7.67 -34.02 -9.03
CA GLY A 57 7.13 -34.79 -10.17
C GLY A 57 6.24 -35.99 -9.80
N GLN A 58 5.92 -36.22 -8.52
CA GLN A 58 4.96 -37.24 -8.09
C GLN A 58 3.68 -36.62 -7.55
N LEU A 59 2.53 -37.20 -7.89
CA LEU A 59 1.23 -36.82 -7.33
C LEU A 59 1.20 -37.20 -5.85
N VAL A 60 1.02 -36.21 -4.99
CA VAL A 60 1.02 -36.36 -3.53
C VAL A 60 -0.39 -36.40 -2.97
N GLU A 61 -1.27 -35.54 -3.48
CA GLU A 61 -2.67 -35.46 -3.03
C GLU A 61 -3.56 -35.09 -4.23
N GLU A 62 -4.74 -35.69 -4.29
CA GLU A 62 -5.81 -35.32 -5.23
C GLU A 62 -7.08 -35.13 -4.42
N ALA A 63 -7.65 -33.92 -4.48
CA ALA A 63 -8.88 -33.63 -3.77
C ALA A 63 -9.99 -33.19 -4.73
N PRO A 64 -11.19 -33.79 -4.61
CA PRO A 64 -12.35 -33.35 -5.36
C PRO A 64 -12.84 -31.99 -4.84
N LEU A 65 -13.46 -31.20 -5.71
CA LEU A 65 -14.00 -29.89 -5.33
C LEU A 65 -14.99 -30.00 -4.17
N THR A 66 -14.79 -29.16 -3.13
CA THR A 66 -15.66 -29.15 -1.95
C THR A 66 -16.85 -28.20 -2.15
N ILE A 67 -16.66 -27.08 -2.84
CA ILE A 67 -17.72 -26.13 -3.23
C ILE A 67 -17.34 -25.48 -4.59
N ASN A 68 -18.25 -25.50 -5.56
CA ASN A 68 -18.13 -24.72 -6.80
C ASN A 68 -18.44 -23.25 -6.49
N ARG A 69 -17.55 -22.30 -6.85
CA ARG A 69 -17.73 -20.85 -6.59
C ARG A 69 -18.43 -20.18 -7.81
N PRO A 70 -19.74 -19.88 -7.76
CA PRO A 70 -20.51 -19.52 -8.95
C PRO A 70 -20.55 -18.00 -9.24
N HIS A 71 -19.44 -17.28 -9.02
CA HIS A 71 -19.40 -15.81 -9.17
C HIS A 71 -18.30 -15.29 -10.09
N ALA A 72 -17.58 -16.18 -10.81
CA ALA A 72 -16.56 -15.73 -11.76
C ALA A 72 -17.18 -15.00 -12.97
N ASP A 73 -18.36 -15.44 -13.38
CA ASP A 73 -19.18 -14.90 -14.46
C ASP A 73 -19.60 -13.45 -14.21
N GLN A 74 -19.80 -13.03 -12.96
CA GLN A 74 -20.09 -11.64 -12.57
C GLN A 74 -18.88 -10.69 -12.71
N ILE A 75 -17.66 -11.24 -12.69
CA ILE A 75 -16.41 -10.46 -12.77
C ILE A 75 -15.82 -10.53 -14.19
N TYR A 76 -16.12 -11.61 -14.93
CA TYR A 76 -15.57 -11.92 -16.24
C TYR A 76 -16.67 -12.31 -17.26
N GLU A 77 -17.73 -11.51 -17.35
CA GLU A 77 -18.91 -11.73 -18.21
C GLU A 77 -18.58 -12.05 -19.69
N THR A 78 -17.39 -11.67 -20.17
CA THR A 78 -16.97 -11.85 -21.57
C THR A 78 -16.22 -13.16 -21.85
N PHE A 79 -15.96 -14.00 -20.85
CA PHE A 79 -15.16 -15.23 -21.01
C PHE A 79 -16.04 -16.50 -20.97
N PRO A 80 -16.08 -17.31 -22.05
CA PRO A 80 -16.82 -18.57 -22.08
C PRO A 80 -16.35 -19.56 -20.99
N GLY A 81 -17.29 -20.15 -20.25
CA GLY A 81 -17.00 -21.15 -19.21
C GLY A 81 -16.66 -20.60 -17.82
N ALA A 82 -16.74 -19.27 -17.63
CA ALA A 82 -16.47 -18.62 -16.35
C ALA A 82 -17.38 -19.14 -15.21
N GLU A 83 -18.63 -19.47 -15.50
CA GLU A 83 -19.63 -20.04 -14.58
C GLU A 83 -19.20 -21.38 -13.93
N HIS A 84 -18.19 -22.05 -14.50
CA HIS A 84 -17.69 -23.35 -14.06
C HIS A 84 -16.20 -23.32 -13.66
N SER A 85 -15.61 -22.12 -13.62
CA SER A 85 -14.18 -21.92 -13.40
C SER A 85 -13.77 -21.78 -11.93
N GLY A 86 -14.74 -21.57 -11.04
CA GLY A 86 -14.50 -21.21 -9.64
C GLY A 86 -14.34 -22.41 -8.73
N PHE A 87 -13.28 -22.43 -7.93
CA PHE A 87 -13.03 -23.50 -6.97
C PHE A 87 -12.73 -22.94 -5.57
N LEU A 88 -13.14 -23.70 -4.56
CA LEU A 88 -12.69 -23.62 -3.18
C LEU A 88 -12.39 -25.03 -2.71
N ILE A 89 -11.20 -25.25 -2.19
CA ILE A 89 -10.77 -26.56 -1.71
C ILE A 89 -9.97 -26.44 -0.42
N ASP A 90 -10.16 -27.42 0.45
CA ASP A 90 -9.46 -27.58 1.72
C ASP A 90 -8.63 -28.88 1.63
N LEU A 91 -7.31 -28.75 1.62
CA LEU A 91 -6.36 -29.85 1.38
C LEU A 91 -5.66 -30.21 2.68
N ALA A 92 -5.77 -31.46 3.12
CA ALA A 92 -4.97 -31.98 4.22
C ALA A 92 -3.50 -32.14 3.77
N LEU A 93 -2.56 -31.62 4.55
CA LEU A 93 -1.12 -31.63 4.23
C LEU A 93 -0.40 -32.87 4.80
N GLU A 94 -1.14 -33.88 5.27
CA GLU A 94 -0.62 -35.07 5.96
C GLU A 94 0.37 -35.88 5.10
N ASN A 95 0.23 -35.83 3.77
CA ASN A 95 1.02 -36.61 2.83
C ASN A 95 2.20 -35.85 2.19
N ILE A 96 2.39 -34.57 2.51
CA ILE A 96 3.41 -33.71 1.89
C ILE A 96 4.73 -33.75 2.67
N ASN A 97 5.85 -33.92 1.97
CA ASN A 97 7.16 -33.93 2.61
C ASN A 97 7.68 -32.50 2.84
N LEU A 98 7.39 -31.97 4.03
CA LEU A 98 7.67 -30.59 4.46
C LEU A 98 9.16 -30.22 4.68
N LYS A 99 10.14 -30.98 4.18
CA LYS A 99 11.58 -30.76 4.49
C LYS A 99 12.27 -29.73 3.61
N SER A 100 11.89 -29.66 2.33
CA SER A 100 12.29 -28.67 1.32
C SER A 100 11.90 -29.27 -0.02
N GLY A 101 11.28 -28.50 -0.91
CA GLY A 101 10.87 -29.01 -2.22
C GLY A 101 9.92 -28.05 -2.91
N GLU A 102 9.79 -28.22 -4.21
CA GLU A 102 8.87 -27.47 -5.05
C GLU A 102 7.54 -28.24 -5.15
N ILE A 103 6.44 -27.58 -4.79
CA ILE A 103 5.09 -28.13 -4.90
C ILE A 103 4.36 -27.41 -6.02
N LEU A 104 4.08 -28.15 -7.09
CA LEU A 104 3.21 -27.71 -8.16
C LEU A 104 1.75 -28.02 -7.80
N ILE A 105 0.93 -26.98 -7.82
CA ILE A 105 -0.53 -27.10 -7.70
C ILE A 105 -1.10 -27.08 -9.11
N GLN A 106 -1.97 -28.03 -9.46
CA GLN A 106 -2.65 -28.03 -10.76
C GLN A 106 -4.15 -28.33 -10.66
N ALA A 107 -4.95 -27.67 -11.51
CA ALA A 107 -6.38 -27.97 -11.67
C ALA A 107 -6.58 -29.17 -12.59
N VAL A 108 -7.49 -30.08 -12.21
CA VAL A 108 -7.98 -31.17 -13.04
C VAL A 108 -9.36 -30.81 -13.56
N PHE A 109 -9.55 -30.95 -14.86
CA PHE A 109 -10.79 -30.69 -15.57
C PHE A 109 -11.55 -31.98 -15.88
N GLU A 110 -12.87 -31.89 -16.07
CA GLU A 110 -13.71 -33.04 -16.42
C GLU A 110 -13.28 -33.70 -17.75
N ASP A 111 -12.70 -32.92 -18.68
CA ASP A 111 -12.10 -33.42 -19.91
C ASP A 111 -10.68 -34.01 -19.76
N PHE A 112 -10.25 -34.23 -18.52
CA PHE A 112 -8.94 -34.74 -18.10
C PHE A 112 -7.74 -33.82 -18.39
N LYS A 113 -7.97 -32.56 -18.77
CA LYS A 113 -6.88 -31.57 -18.84
C LYS A 113 -6.37 -31.24 -17.45
N ARG A 114 -5.06 -30.98 -17.37
CA ARG A 114 -4.35 -30.56 -16.15
C ARG A 114 -3.67 -29.25 -16.41
N ILE A 115 -3.90 -28.26 -15.53
CA ILE A 115 -3.34 -26.92 -15.71
C ILE A 115 -2.59 -26.49 -14.46
N PRO A 116 -1.27 -26.21 -14.59
CA PRO A 116 -0.46 -25.61 -13.55
C PRO A 116 -1.08 -24.30 -13.05
N LEU A 117 -1.27 -24.19 -11.74
CA LEU A 117 -1.89 -23.05 -11.07
C LEU A 117 -0.85 -22.20 -10.34
N ALA A 118 0.04 -22.85 -9.58
CA ALA A 118 1.09 -22.19 -8.82
C ALA A 118 2.22 -23.17 -8.50
N ASN A 119 3.44 -22.64 -8.33
CA ASN A 119 4.55 -23.36 -7.73
C ASN A 119 4.86 -22.78 -6.35
N LEU A 120 4.91 -23.64 -5.34
CA LEU A 120 5.24 -23.26 -3.97
C LEU A 120 6.61 -23.80 -3.61
N ASN A 121 7.52 -22.92 -3.20
CA ASN A 121 8.81 -23.32 -2.67
C ASN A 121 8.74 -23.40 -1.16
N LEU A 122 8.86 -24.62 -0.63
CA LEU A 122 8.97 -24.84 0.81
C LEU A 122 10.39 -24.48 1.28
N SER A 123 10.49 -23.55 2.21
CA SER A 123 11.73 -23.21 2.92
C SER A 123 11.58 -23.50 4.42
N GLU A 124 12.62 -24.06 5.04
CA GLU A 124 12.62 -24.28 6.49
C GLU A 124 12.52 -22.92 7.22
N ALA A 125 11.60 -22.82 8.19
CA ALA A 125 11.56 -21.65 9.07
C ALA A 125 12.73 -21.70 10.06
N GLU A 126 13.37 -20.56 10.30
CA GLU A 126 14.36 -20.42 11.38
C GLU A 126 13.67 -20.57 12.75
N GLU A 127 13.99 -21.64 13.48
CA GLU A 127 13.52 -21.86 14.86
C GLU A 127 14.44 -21.20 15.89
N SER A 128 13.84 -20.66 16.96
CA SER A 128 14.55 -20.04 18.08
C SER A 128 15.41 -21.05 18.85
N ASP A 129 16.61 -20.62 19.27
CA ASP A 129 17.74 -21.36 19.86
C ASP A 129 17.48 -22.40 20.97
N GLN A 130 16.28 -22.50 21.54
CA GLN A 130 16.01 -23.44 22.64
C GLN A 130 15.77 -24.88 22.19
N ASP A 131 15.23 -25.11 20.98
CA ASP A 131 14.92 -26.45 20.49
C ASP A 131 16.11 -27.14 19.75
N LEU A 132 17.01 -26.33 19.16
CA LEU A 132 18.26 -26.78 18.51
C LEU A 132 19.23 -27.50 19.47
N ALA A 133 19.20 -27.15 20.76
CA ALA A 133 20.07 -27.75 21.78
C ALA A 133 19.75 -29.23 22.03
N ARG A 134 18.49 -29.63 21.85
CA ARG A 134 18.03 -31.01 22.06
C ARG A 134 18.36 -31.91 20.87
N ALA A 135 18.45 -31.33 19.67
CA ALA A 135 18.73 -31.99 18.41
C ALA A 135 20.21 -32.35 18.20
N LYS A 136 21.13 -31.45 18.61
CA LYS A 136 22.59 -31.64 18.51
C LYS A 136 23.12 -32.87 19.25
N ALA A 137 22.38 -33.38 20.23
CA ALA A 137 22.74 -34.60 20.96
C ALA A 137 22.57 -35.89 20.14
N GLU A 138 21.67 -35.92 19.14
CA GLU A 138 21.46 -37.09 18.28
C GLU A 138 22.46 -37.15 17.09
N LEU A 139 22.96 -36.00 16.60
CA LEU A 139 23.90 -35.89 15.46
C LEU A 139 25.30 -36.44 15.76
N HIS A 140 25.71 -36.45 17.03
CA HIS A 140 27.02 -36.94 17.46
C HIS A 140 27.21 -38.44 17.19
N ASN A 141 26.13 -39.23 17.20
CA ASN A 141 26.17 -40.67 16.90
C ASN A 141 26.41 -40.96 15.41
N THR A 142 26.17 -40.01 14.51
CA THR A 142 26.32 -40.20 13.06
C THR A 142 27.74 -39.91 12.55
N GLN A 143 28.58 -39.23 13.37
CA GLN A 143 29.98 -38.94 13.05
C GLN A 143 30.89 -40.18 13.08
N GLU A 144 30.54 -41.23 13.84
CA GLU A 144 31.32 -42.48 13.88
C GLU A 144 31.26 -43.30 12.58
N GLU A 145 30.19 -43.17 11.76
CA GLU A 145 30.11 -43.86 10.47
C GLU A 145 30.94 -43.17 9.36
N LEU A 146 31.25 -41.87 9.50
CA LEU A 146 32.02 -41.08 8.53
C LEU A 146 33.51 -41.46 8.52
N GLU A 147 34.06 -41.82 9.67
CA GLU A 147 35.46 -42.29 9.81
C GLU A 147 35.70 -43.61 9.05
N ARG A 148 34.65 -44.41 8.82
CA ARG A 148 34.75 -45.68 8.06
C ARG A 148 34.96 -45.47 6.56
N LEU A 149 34.51 -44.32 6.02
CA LEU A 149 34.60 -43.99 4.59
C LEU A 149 35.95 -43.34 4.22
N GLN A 150 36.61 -42.68 5.18
CA GLN A 150 37.95 -42.10 5.00
C GLN A 150 39.03 -43.14 4.65
N SER A 151 38.89 -44.37 5.12
CA SER A 151 39.85 -45.46 4.83
C SER A 151 39.82 -45.96 3.38
N GLN A 152 38.81 -45.62 2.58
CA GLN A 152 38.73 -46.02 1.16
C GLN A 152 39.38 -45.00 0.21
N PHE A 153 39.67 -43.79 0.69
CA PHE A 153 40.24 -42.70 -0.10
C PHE A 153 41.76 -42.81 -0.30
N ASP A 154 42.45 -43.46 0.65
CA ASP A 154 43.90 -43.64 0.64
C ASP A 154 44.40 -44.60 -0.46
N GLU A 155 43.52 -45.42 -1.05
CA GLU A 155 43.86 -46.39 -2.11
C GLU A 155 44.12 -45.71 -3.48
N VAL A 156 43.56 -44.53 -3.71
CA VAL A 156 43.63 -43.79 -4.98
C VAL A 156 44.92 -42.97 -5.10
N LEU A 157 45.57 -42.66 -3.97
CA LEU A 157 46.78 -41.83 -3.91
C LEU A 157 48.03 -42.53 -4.51
N ALA A 158 48.02 -43.86 -4.61
CA ALA A 158 49.17 -44.65 -5.04
C ALA A 158 49.39 -44.68 -6.58
N GLU A 159 48.38 -44.36 -7.39
CA GLU A 159 48.50 -44.38 -8.87
C GLU A 159 49.16 -43.12 -9.45
N LEU A 160 49.20 -42.01 -8.70
CA LEU A 160 49.72 -40.72 -9.14
C LEU A 160 51.26 -40.63 -9.16
N GLU A 161 51.96 -41.49 -8.42
CA GLU A 161 53.43 -41.44 -8.32
C GLU A 161 54.14 -42.05 -9.55
N GLN A 162 53.42 -42.82 -10.38
CA GLN A 162 53.99 -43.54 -11.52
C GLN A 162 54.22 -42.62 -12.75
N THR A 163 53.51 -41.51 -12.86
CA THR A 163 53.59 -40.56 -13.99
C THR A 163 54.80 -39.63 -13.90
N HIS A 164 55.41 -39.51 -12.71
CA HIS A 164 56.52 -38.60 -12.45
C HIS A 164 57.87 -39.07 -13.03
N TRP A 165 57.98 -40.35 -13.39
CA TRP A 165 59.23 -40.94 -13.90
C TRP A 165 59.53 -40.62 -15.38
N GLN A 166 58.52 -40.23 -16.17
CA GLN A 166 58.67 -40.06 -17.63
C GLN A 166 59.23 -38.69 -18.07
N LEU A 167 59.23 -37.69 -17.19
CA LEU A 167 59.67 -36.32 -17.51
C LEU A 167 61.20 -36.12 -17.54
N HIS A 168 61.98 -37.12 -17.11
CA HIS A 168 63.44 -37.01 -16.98
C HIS A 168 64.22 -37.22 -18.31
N GLN A 169 63.57 -37.45 -19.46
CA GLN A 169 64.29 -37.73 -20.72
C GLN A 169 64.51 -36.54 -21.67
N ILE A 170 64.08 -35.32 -21.34
CA ILE A 170 64.21 -34.17 -22.25
C ILE A 170 65.39 -33.28 -21.84
N GLN A 171 66.59 -33.87 -21.77
CA GLN A 171 67.85 -33.13 -21.70
C GLN A 171 68.81 -33.72 -22.73
N THR A 172 68.85 -33.14 -23.92
CA THR A 172 70.01 -33.08 -24.85
C THR A 172 69.56 -32.44 -26.16
N LYS A 173 69.89 -31.17 -26.40
CA LYS A 173 70.11 -30.55 -27.73
C LYS A 173 70.41 -29.06 -27.58
N GLN A 174 71.67 -28.75 -27.30
CA GLN A 174 72.19 -27.40 -27.25
C GLN A 174 73.34 -27.32 -28.27
N SER A 175 73.02 -27.50 -29.55
CA SER A 175 73.96 -27.35 -30.66
C SER A 175 73.31 -27.08 -32.04
N ASP A 176 72.03 -26.68 -32.10
CA ASP A 176 71.29 -26.39 -33.35
C ASP A 176 70.71 -24.96 -33.41
N SER A 177 70.96 -24.11 -32.40
CA SER A 177 70.28 -22.83 -32.21
C SER A 177 70.57 -21.79 -33.30
N ASP A 178 71.82 -21.63 -33.72
CA ASP A 178 72.20 -20.54 -34.64
C ASP A 178 71.72 -20.75 -36.09
N VAL A 179 71.53 -22.00 -36.53
CA VAL A 179 71.03 -22.33 -37.88
C VAL A 179 69.51 -22.08 -37.99
N ILE A 180 68.79 -22.19 -36.87
CA ILE A 180 67.33 -22.00 -36.82
C ILE A 180 66.98 -20.52 -36.93
N VAL A 181 67.75 -19.64 -36.29
CA VAL A 181 67.55 -18.16 -36.34
C VAL A 181 67.68 -17.66 -37.79
N ASP A 182 68.76 -18.02 -38.49
CA ASP A 182 68.99 -17.57 -39.88
C ASP A 182 67.92 -18.10 -40.85
N SER A 183 67.45 -19.34 -40.65
CA SER A 183 66.39 -19.91 -41.47
C SER A 183 65.04 -19.26 -41.21
N CYS A 184 64.70 -18.95 -39.95
CA CYS A 184 63.46 -18.29 -39.60
C CYS A 184 63.44 -16.83 -40.07
N GLN A 185 64.57 -16.12 -39.99
CA GLN A 185 64.71 -14.75 -40.50
C GLN A 185 64.38 -14.66 -42.01
N GLN A 186 64.90 -15.57 -42.82
CA GLN A 186 64.63 -15.59 -44.27
C GLN A 186 63.17 -15.88 -44.61
N VAL A 187 62.48 -16.71 -43.82
CA VAL A 187 61.07 -17.02 -44.05
C VAL A 187 60.19 -15.84 -43.64
N ILE A 188 60.50 -15.17 -42.52
CA ILE A 188 59.80 -13.96 -42.07
C ILE A 188 59.95 -12.81 -43.09
N GLU A 189 61.12 -12.64 -43.70
CA GLU A 189 61.33 -11.63 -44.76
C GLU A 189 60.53 -11.88 -46.04
N VAL A 190 60.27 -13.14 -46.38
CA VAL A 190 59.54 -13.54 -47.61
C VAL A 190 58.04 -13.64 -47.38
N ASN A 191 57.63 -14.08 -46.19
CA ASN A 191 56.23 -14.21 -45.77
C ASN A 191 56.07 -13.68 -44.34
N PRO A 192 55.87 -12.37 -44.17
CA PRO A 192 55.72 -11.75 -42.87
C PRO A 192 54.57 -12.33 -42.04
N ASP A 193 53.53 -12.90 -42.67
CA ASP A 193 52.35 -13.42 -41.95
C ASP A 193 52.56 -14.85 -41.40
N ASP A 194 53.74 -15.46 -41.58
CA ASP A 194 54.02 -16.82 -41.09
C ASP A 194 54.33 -16.87 -39.58
N ILE A 195 53.27 -17.01 -38.78
CA ILE A 195 53.31 -17.11 -37.32
C ILE A 195 54.24 -18.25 -36.83
N GLN A 196 54.29 -19.39 -37.53
CA GLN A 196 55.09 -20.53 -37.09
C GLN A 196 56.59 -20.22 -37.11
N SER A 197 57.03 -19.44 -38.11
CA SER A 197 58.42 -19.00 -38.19
C SER A 197 58.76 -17.94 -37.15
N HIS A 198 57.81 -17.07 -36.79
CA HIS A 198 57.98 -16.10 -35.68
C HIS A 198 58.12 -16.80 -34.33
N TYR A 199 57.27 -17.79 -34.00
CA TYR A 199 57.41 -18.56 -32.76
C TYR A 199 58.72 -19.34 -32.71
N ARG A 200 59.12 -20.02 -33.79
CA ARG A 200 60.40 -20.75 -33.86
C ARG A 200 61.61 -19.83 -33.75
N PHE A 201 61.51 -18.60 -34.24
CA PHE A 201 62.55 -17.58 -34.07
C PHE A 201 62.67 -17.18 -32.59
N LEU A 202 61.53 -16.90 -31.95
CA LEU A 202 61.45 -16.49 -30.55
C LEU A 202 61.75 -17.61 -29.55
N GLU A 203 61.61 -18.88 -29.93
CA GLU A 203 62.11 -20.03 -29.16
C GLU A 203 63.63 -19.99 -28.97
N VAL A 204 64.36 -19.41 -29.92
CA VAL A 204 65.82 -19.33 -29.90
C VAL A 204 66.30 -17.95 -29.44
N GLN A 205 65.61 -16.88 -29.83
CA GLN A 205 65.88 -15.50 -29.41
C GLN A 205 64.65 -14.86 -28.75
N PRO A 206 64.32 -15.23 -27.50
CA PRO A 206 63.08 -14.82 -26.82
C PRO A 206 63.03 -13.35 -26.41
N GLU A 207 64.13 -12.60 -26.57
CA GLU A 207 64.25 -11.20 -26.18
C GLU A 207 64.13 -10.23 -27.38
N ASN A 208 63.92 -10.73 -28.60
CA ASN A 208 63.83 -9.90 -29.79
C ASN A 208 62.46 -9.19 -29.90
N SER A 209 62.42 -7.93 -29.46
CA SER A 209 61.18 -7.13 -29.39
C SER A 209 60.58 -6.82 -30.77
N ASP A 210 61.38 -6.70 -31.82
CA ASP A 210 60.88 -6.39 -33.17
C ASP A 210 60.06 -7.57 -33.74
N ILE A 211 60.52 -8.80 -33.49
CA ILE A 211 59.83 -10.03 -33.90
C ILE A 211 58.58 -10.26 -33.04
N TRP A 212 58.63 -9.95 -31.73
CA TRP A 212 57.44 -9.96 -30.87
C TRP A 212 56.37 -8.96 -31.33
N LEU A 213 56.75 -7.77 -31.80
CA LEU A 213 55.82 -6.76 -32.30
C LEU A 213 55.18 -7.16 -33.62
N GLN A 214 55.97 -7.70 -34.56
CA GLN A 214 55.45 -8.24 -35.81
C GLN A 214 54.45 -9.37 -35.54
N LEU A 215 54.81 -10.31 -34.66
CA LEU A 215 53.92 -11.40 -34.26
C LEU A 215 52.63 -10.87 -33.60
N ALA A 216 52.73 -9.93 -32.66
CA ALA A 216 51.57 -9.37 -31.97
C ALA A 216 50.59 -8.71 -32.96
N ASN A 217 51.09 -7.94 -33.93
CA ASN A 217 50.26 -7.29 -34.95
C ASN A 217 49.55 -8.29 -35.86
N ILE A 218 50.25 -9.32 -36.34
CA ILE A 218 49.65 -10.38 -37.15
C ILE A 218 48.55 -11.11 -36.36
N LEU A 219 48.77 -11.38 -35.08
CA LEU A 219 47.79 -12.04 -34.22
C LEU A 219 46.55 -11.16 -33.98
N VAL A 220 46.70 -9.84 -33.88
CA VAL A 220 45.56 -8.90 -33.84
C VAL A 220 44.79 -8.92 -35.16
N GLU A 221 45.48 -8.88 -36.31
CA GLU A 221 44.87 -8.93 -37.63
C GLU A 221 44.12 -10.24 -37.90
N GLN A 222 44.61 -11.36 -37.36
CA GLN A 222 43.94 -12.66 -37.43
C GLN A 222 42.84 -12.86 -36.37
N ASN A 223 42.58 -11.85 -35.54
CA ASN A 223 41.64 -11.90 -34.42
C ASN A 223 41.96 -13.00 -33.38
N SER A 224 43.23 -13.40 -33.29
CA SER A 224 43.77 -14.33 -32.29
C SER A 224 44.13 -13.55 -31.02
N LEU A 225 43.09 -13.06 -30.34
CA LEU A 225 43.21 -12.05 -29.28
C LEU A 225 44.02 -12.53 -28.05
N GLU A 226 43.93 -13.79 -27.65
CA GLU A 226 44.68 -14.31 -26.48
C GLU A 226 46.18 -14.40 -26.73
N ASP A 227 46.56 -14.90 -27.90
CA ASP A 227 47.95 -14.97 -28.33
C ASP A 227 48.52 -13.55 -28.55
N ALA A 228 47.72 -12.63 -29.10
CA ALA A 228 48.09 -11.23 -29.22
C ALA A 228 48.33 -10.57 -27.86
N ILE A 229 47.47 -10.81 -26.86
CA ILE A 229 47.65 -10.33 -25.49
C ILE A 229 48.94 -10.91 -24.89
N ALA A 230 49.24 -12.20 -25.09
CA ALA A 230 50.47 -12.80 -24.61
C ALA A 230 51.72 -12.16 -25.25
N ALA A 231 51.69 -11.90 -26.56
CA ALA A 231 52.76 -11.22 -27.28
C ALA A 231 52.93 -9.76 -26.80
N TYR A 232 51.83 -9.02 -26.61
CA TYR A 232 51.87 -7.65 -26.09
C TYR A 232 52.31 -7.56 -24.62
N ARG A 233 51.94 -8.52 -23.76
CA ARG A 233 52.49 -8.63 -22.40
C ARG A 233 54.00 -8.81 -22.44
N ARG A 234 54.48 -9.67 -23.35
CA ARG A 234 55.91 -9.88 -23.53
C ARG A 234 56.64 -8.64 -24.04
N LEU A 235 56.04 -7.89 -24.95
CA LEU A 235 56.57 -6.60 -25.41
C LEU A 235 56.69 -5.58 -24.28
N VAL A 236 55.66 -5.49 -23.44
CA VAL A 236 55.65 -4.61 -22.26
C VAL A 236 56.72 -5.02 -21.23
N GLU A 237 57.04 -6.31 -21.09
CA GLU A 237 58.13 -6.79 -20.23
C GLU A 237 59.52 -6.49 -20.81
N LEU A 238 59.70 -6.65 -22.12
CA LEU A 238 60.99 -6.49 -22.80
C LEU A 238 61.36 -5.01 -23.00
N SER A 239 60.39 -4.20 -23.40
CA SER A 239 60.56 -2.76 -23.65
C SER A 239 59.24 -2.02 -23.41
N PRO A 240 59.01 -1.51 -22.19
CA PRO A 240 57.83 -0.71 -21.87
C PRO A 240 57.69 0.49 -22.81
N CYS A 241 56.58 0.57 -23.55
CA CYS A 241 56.25 1.69 -24.44
C CYS A 241 54.77 2.03 -24.30
N GLU A 242 54.43 3.32 -24.36
CA GLU A 242 53.06 3.83 -24.28
C GLU A 242 52.12 3.14 -25.29
N GLU A 243 52.57 3.00 -26.54
CA GLU A 243 51.80 2.36 -27.61
C GLU A 243 51.47 0.89 -27.29
N TYR A 244 52.39 0.17 -26.64
CA TYR A 244 52.18 -1.23 -26.28
C TYR A 244 51.19 -1.38 -25.12
N TYR A 245 51.21 -0.46 -24.13
CA TYR A 245 50.20 -0.43 -23.07
C TYR A 245 48.82 -0.07 -23.61
N GLN A 246 48.73 0.87 -24.56
CA GLN A 246 47.46 1.20 -25.19
C GLN A 246 46.88 0.00 -25.95
N GLN A 247 47.66 -0.63 -26.82
CA GLN A 247 47.20 -1.80 -27.58
C GLN A 247 46.84 -2.98 -26.67
N LEU A 248 47.63 -3.23 -25.62
CA LEU A 248 47.32 -4.26 -24.63
C LEU A 248 46.01 -3.95 -23.88
N GLY A 249 45.79 -2.69 -23.48
CA GLY A 249 44.57 -2.25 -22.79
C GLY A 249 43.33 -2.42 -23.66
N GLU A 250 43.39 -2.02 -24.93
CA GLU A 250 42.29 -2.16 -25.89
C GLU A 250 41.94 -3.64 -26.16
N LEU A 251 42.95 -4.52 -26.28
CA LEU A 251 42.73 -5.96 -26.45
C LEU A 251 42.12 -6.61 -25.21
N LEU A 252 42.54 -6.21 -24.02
CA LEU A 252 41.97 -6.68 -22.75
C LEU A 252 40.51 -6.23 -22.59
N VAL A 253 40.19 -5.00 -22.97
CA VAL A 253 38.81 -4.48 -23.01
C VAL A 253 37.94 -5.28 -23.98
N LYS A 254 38.44 -5.60 -25.18
CA LYS A 254 37.70 -6.43 -26.15
C LYS A 254 37.42 -7.84 -25.66
N GLN A 255 38.24 -8.35 -24.74
CA GLN A 255 38.03 -9.65 -24.08
C GLN A 255 37.28 -9.54 -22.74
N GLU A 256 36.79 -8.35 -22.38
CA GLU A 256 36.13 -8.09 -21.09
C GLU A 256 37.00 -8.45 -19.87
N LYS A 257 38.33 -8.45 -20.04
CA LYS A 257 39.32 -8.69 -18.97
C LYS A 257 39.57 -7.40 -18.20
N TRP A 258 38.54 -6.90 -17.52
CA TRP A 258 38.54 -5.54 -16.97
C TRP A 258 39.60 -5.30 -15.88
N ASP A 259 39.81 -6.27 -14.97
CA ASP A 259 40.76 -6.13 -13.86
C ASP A 259 42.21 -5.97 -14.37
N GLU A 260 42.53 -6.65 -15.47
CA GLU A 260 43.82 -6.54 -16.13
C GLU A 260 43.94 -5.24 -16.93
N ALA A 261 42.87 -4.84 -17.62
CA ALA A 261 42.83 -3.57 -18.35
C ALA A 261 43.01 -2.36 -17.43
N ILE A 262 42.47 -2.39 -16.20
CA ILE A 262 42.67 -1.34 -15.19
C ILE A 262 44.15 -1.16 -14.88
N ILE A 263 44.88 -2.24 -14.66
CA ILE A 263 46.32 -2.21 -14.35
C ILE A 263 47.09 -1.61 -15.54
N VAL A 264 46.73 -2.03 -16.75
CA VAL A 264 47.40 -1.59 -17.98
C VAL A 264 47.17 -0.10 -18.25
N TYR A 265 45.94 0.40 -18.10
CA TYR A 265 45.67 1.83 -18.25
C TYR A 265 46.26 2.68 -17.13
N LYS A 266 46.35 2.18 -15.89
CA LYS A 266 47.07 2.87 -14.80
C LYS A 266 48.55 3.03 -15.14
N ARG A 267 49.19 1.98 -15.69
CA ARG A 267 50.58 2.08 -16.18
C ARG A 267 50.69 3.03 -17.37
N ALA A 268 49.75 3.01 -18.32
CA ALA A 268 49.76 3.95 -19.44
C ALA A 268 49.71 5.43 -18.97
N ILE A 269 48.94 5.71 -17.90
CA ILE A 269 48.89 7.04 -17.27
C ILE A 269 50.23 7.43 -16.62
N GLU A 270 50.98 6.48 -16.05
CA GLU A 270 52.34 6.75 -15.52
C GLU A 270 53.31 7.19 -16.64
N PHE A 271 53.15 6.65 -17.86
CA PHE A 271 53.94 7.03 -19.02
C PHE A 271 53.50 8.37 -19.63
N ASN A 272 52.19 8.61 -19.72
CA ASN A 272 51.64 9.86 -20.24
C ASN A 272 50.53 10.41 -19.31
N PRO A 273 50.90 11.17 -18.28
CA PRO A 273 49.97 11.64 -17.25
C PRO A 273 48.96 12.69 -17.72
N GLU A 274 49.13 13.28 -18.91
CA GLU A 274 48.26 14.34 -19.46
C GLU A 274 47.33 13.83 -20.56
N SER A 275 47.33 12.52 -20.86
CA SER A 275 46.49 11.94 -21.90
C SER A 275 45.04 11.77 -21.42
N TYR A 276 44.13 12.63 -21.89
CA TYR A 276 42.70 12.52 -21.60
C TYR A 276 42.13 11.14 -21.98
N LEU A 277 42.69 10.50 -23.02
CA LEU A 277 42.25 9.22 -23.54
C LEU A 277 42.43 8.11 -22.50
N TYR A 278 43.55 8.09 -21.77
CA TYR A 278 43.82 7.04 -20.78
C TYR A 278 42.95 7.18 -19.53
N TYR A 279 42.67 8.42 -19.08
CA TYR A 279 41.70 8.62 -17.99
C TYR A 279 40.28 8.25 -18.42
N TYR A 280 39.88 8.55 -19.66
CA TYR A 280 38.58 8.14 -20.18
C TYR A 280 38.46 6.60 -20.26
N GLN A 281 39.44 5.94 -20.88
CA GLN A 281 39.47 4.48 -21.00
C GLN A 281 39.53 3.80 -19.63
N LEU A 282 40.32 4.32 -18.69
CA LEU A 282 40.34 3.84 -17.31
C LEU A 282 38.96 3.97 -16.65
N GLY A 283 38.29 5.13 -16.77
CA GLY A 283 36.95 5.35 -16.25
C GLY A 283 35.91 4.38 -16.83
N GLU A 284 35.98 4.12 -18.13
CA GLU A 284 35.09 3.18 -18.84
C GLU A 284 35.30 1.73 -18.39
N VAL A 285 36.56 1.28 -18.29
CA VAL A 285 36.89 -0.07 -17.82
C VAL A 285 36.44 -0.27 -16.37
N ILE A 286 36.70 0.72 -15.52
CA ILE A 286 36.28 0.69 -14.11
C ILE A 286 34.75 0.61 -14.02
N TYR A 287 34.04 1.44 -14.78
CA TYR A 287 32.59 1.47 -14.79
C TYR A 287 32.00 0.11 -15.23
N ASN A 288 32.48 -0.45 -16.35
CA ASN A 288 32.02 -1.74 -16.84
C ASN A 288 32.34 -2.88 -15.87
N ARG A 289 33.49 -2.84 -15.19
CA ARG A 289 33.82 -3.80 -14.13
C ARG A 289 32.85 -3.75 -12.95
N VAL A 290 32.45 -2.54 -12.54
CA VAL A 290 31.48 -2.34 -11.45
C VAL A 290 30.07 -2.79 -11.88
N MET A 291 29.67 -2.54 -13.13
CA MET A 291 28.34 -2.88 -13.64
C MET A 291 28.17 -4.37 -14.02
N GLN A 292 29.21 -5.03 -14.55
CA GLN A 292 29.15 -6.45 -14.91
C GLN A 292 29.08 -7.36 -13.68
N ASN A 293 29.59 -6.88 -12.54
CA ASN A 293 29.68 -7.68 -11.33
C ASN A 293 29.37 -6.84 -10.07
N PRO A 294 28.14 -6.30 -9.94
CA PRO A 294 27.76 -5.43 -8.83
C PRO A 294 27.81 -6.17 -7.48
N GLU A 295 27.54 -7.49 -7.50
CA GLU A 295 27.62 -8.38 -6.33
C GLU A 295 29.00 -9.02 -6.12
N SER A 296 30.01 -8.74 -6.96
CA SER A 296 31.41 -9.11 -6.65
C SER A 296 31.98 -8.33 -5.48
N PHE A 297 31.19 -7.44 -4.88
CA PHE A 297 31.45 -6.95 -3.54
C PHE A 297 31.34 -8.08 -2.48
N PHE A 298 30.56 -9.17 -2.69
CA PHE A 298 30.48 -10.29 -1.74
C PHE A 298 30.24 -11.74 -2.25
N VAL A 299 29.77 -12.05 -3.46
CA VAL A 299 29.12 -13.38 -3.69
C VAL A 299 29.99 -14.50 -4.31
N ASP A 300 30.91 -14.26 -5.24
CA ASP A 300 31.51 -15.38 -6.03
C ASP A 300 32.85 -15.97 -5.56
N TYR A 301 33.30 -15.69 -4.34
CA TYR A 301 34.49 -16.35 -3.79
C TYR A 301 34.14 -17.33 -2.67
N LYS A 302 33.87 -18.59 -3.03
CA LYS A 302 34.04 -19.74 -2.11
C LYS A 302 35.54 -20.02 -1.93
N ILE A 303 36.17 -19.29 -1.01
CA ILE A 303 37.64 -19.33 -0.74
C ILE A 303 38.10 -20.67 -0.13
N ALA A 304 37.19 -21.59 0.23
CA ALA A 304 37.54 -22.83 0.90
C ALA A 304 38.08 -23.95 -0.03
N GLU A 305 38.04 -23.80 -1.37
CA GLU A 305 38.29 -24.93 -2.30
C GLU A 305 39.37 -24.69 -3.39
N LEU A 306 40.38 -23.85 -3.13
CA LEU A 306 41.58 -23.81 -4.00
C LEU A 306 42.81 -24.42 -3.30
N PRO A 307 43.31 -25.58 -3.73
CA PRO A 307 44.53 -26.17 -3.20
C PRO A 307 45.76 -25.44 -3.73
N HIS A 308 46.60 -25.01 -2.80
CA HIS A 308 47.84 -24.27 -3.06
C HIS A 308 48.98 -25.23 -3.45
N LYS A 309 49.18 -25.46 -4.75
CA LYS A 309 50.43 -25.94 -5.40
C LYS A 309 50.30 -25.58 -6.89
N ASP A 310 51.20 -24.93 -7.60
CA ASP A 310 52.59 -24.55 -7.38
C ASP A 310 52.79 -23.22 -8.11
N TYR A 311 53.40 -22.22 -7.47
CA TYR A 311 54.28 -21.29 -8.18
C TYR A 311 55.32 -20.79 -7.19
N GLN A 312 56.56 -21.22 -7.42
CA GLN A 312 57.75 -20.48 -7.06
C GLN A 312 58.53 -20.18 -8.34
N LEU A 313 59.00 -18.93 -8.43
CA LEU A 313 60.02 -18.30 -9.31
C LEU A 313 59.39 -17.14 -10.11
N PHE A 314 59.73 -15.87 -9.92
CA PHE A 314 60.87 -15.25 -9.26
C PHE A 314 60.45 -13.95 -8.57
N ASP A 315 61.12 -13.69 -7.46
CA ASP A 315 61.39 -12.41 -6.80
C ASP A 315 61.64 -11.23 -7.77
N PRO A 316 60.72 -10.24 -7.77
CA PRO A 316 60.89 -8.89 -7.20
C PRO A 316 60.21 -8.78 -5.81
N GLU A 317 60.21 -9.91 -5.12
CA GLU A 317 59.46 -10.24 -3.93
C GLU A 317 60.40 -10.23 -2.73
N LEU A 318 60.52 -9.08 -2.09
CA LEU A 318 60.11 -8.91 -0.69
C LEU A 318 59.94 -7.41 -0.43
N PRO A 319 59.01 -7.05 0.48
CA PRO A 319 57.84 -6.25 0.13
C PRO A 319 58.04 -4.80 0.59
N GLU A 320 57.14 -3.90 0.18
CA GLU A 320 56.76 -2.78 1.04
C GLU A 320 56.59 -3.31 2.46
N VAL A 321 57.57 -3.06 3.32
CA VAL A 321 57.58 -3.51 4.72
C VAL A 321 56.41 -2.82 5.40
N CYS A 322 55.28 -3.50 5.41
CA CYS A 322 54.36 -3.66 6.53
C CYS A 322 53.07 -4.34 6.05
N PHE A 323 53.14 -5.65 5.87
CA PHE A 323 51.98 -6.46 6.24
C PHE A 323 52.41 -7.54 7.24
N LEU A 324 52.31 -7.13 8.50
CA LEU A 324 52.08 -7.97 9.69
C LEU A 324 53.27 -8.70 10.33
N ASN A 325 54.43 -8.04 10.45
CA ASN A 325 55.41 -8.36 11.48
C ASN A 325 55.30 -7.35 12.64
N ASP A 326 54.49 -7.68 13.64
CA ASP A 326 54.26 -6.82 14.81
C ASP A 326 55.56 -6.51 15.56
N HIS A 327 56.50 -7.46 15.56
CA HIS A 327 57.79 -7.25 16.20
C HIS A 327 58.62 -6.18 15.48
N ALA A 328 58.62 -6.18 14.15
CA ALA A 328 59.32 -5.16 13.35
C ALA A 328 58.62 -3.79 13.42
N PHE A 329 57.28 -3.75 13.41
CA PHE A 329 56.52 -2.51 13.57
C PHE A 329 56.75 -1.89 14.95
N LEU A 330 56.71 -2.70 16.01
CA LEU A 330 57.01 -2.25 17.37
C LEU A 330 58.46 -1.79 17.53
N GLN A 331 59.43 -2.49 16.94
CA GLN A 331 60.83 -2.03 16.91
C GLN A 331 61.01 -0.72 16.16
N ALA A 332 60.40 -0.59 14.97
CA ALA A 332 60.48 0.60 14.14
C ALA A 332 59.80 1.81 14.80
N THR A 333 58.73 1.57 15.57
CA THR A 333 57.97 2.63 16.24
C THR A 333 58.30 2.79 17.73
N ALA A 334 59.26 2.02 18.27
CA ALA A 334 59.66 2.07 19.69
C ALA A 334 60.13 3.46 20.13
N HIS A 335 60.65 4.25 19.19
CA HIS A 335 61.15 5.61 19.44
C HIS A 335 60.05 6.69 19.41
N LEU A 336 58.84 6.37 18.92
CA LEU A 336 57.73 7.30 18.82
C LEU A 336 57.02 7.44 20.17
N ASP A 337 56.45 8.61 20.46
CA ASP A 337 55.53 8.78 21.60
C ASP A 337 54.17 8.12 21.33
N ASP A 338 53.35 7.91 22.38
CA ASP A 338 52.09 7.15 22.26
C ASP A 338 51.10 7.83 21.30
N ALA A 339 51.13 9.16 21.19
CA ALA A 339 50.25 9.90 20.31
C ALA A 339 50.60 9.68 18.83
N THR A 340 51.89 9.77 18.50
CA THR A 340 52.41 9.57 17.15
C THR A 340 52.34 8.10 16.76
N TYR A 341 52.66 7.19 17.69
CA TYR A 341 52.48 5.76 17.53
C TYR A 341 51.03 5.40 17.18
N THR A 342 50.05 6.01 17.86
CA THR A 342 48.63 5.75 17.58
C THR A 342 48.23 6.24 16.19
N VAL A 343 48.70 7.43 15.77
CA VAL A 343 48.43 7.93 14.42
C VAL A 343 49.06 7.04 13.35
N GLU A 344 50.31 6.62 13.54
CA GLU A 344 50.99 5.70 12.62
C GLU A 344 50.34 4.32 12.63
N TRP A 345 49.81 3.83 13.76
CA TRP A 345 49.03 2.60 13.81
C TRP A 345 47.77 2.69 12.94
N TYR A 346 46.95 3.75 13.09
CA TYR A 346 45.77 3.95 12.25
C TYR A 346 46.12 4.16 10.77
N ARG A 347 47.20 4.90 10.49
CA ARG A 347 47.66 5.11 9.11
C ARG A 347 48.15 3.81 8.47
N VAL A 348 48.94 3.01 9.17
CA VAL A 348 49.58 1.81 8.63
C VAL A 348 48.62 0.62 8.60
N TYR A 349 47.90 0.36 9.70
CA TYR A 349 47.00 -0.79 9.82
C TYR A 349 45.58 -0.50 9.34
N LEU A 350 45.07 0.74 9.45
CA LEU A 350 43.67 1.07 9.13
C LEU A 350 43.51 2.06 7.96
N ARG A 351 44.62 2.58 7.40
CA ARG A 351 44.71 3.49 6.24
C ARG A 351 43.78 4.71 6.30
N ARG A 352 43.43 5.19 7.49
CA ARG A 352 42.62 6.41 7.70
C ARG A 352 43.21 7.36 8.73
N SER A 353 42.79 8.61 8.65
CA SER A 353 43.05 9.62 9.67
C SER A 353 42.24 9.35 10.95
N LEU A 354 42.87 9.66 12.08
CA LEU A 354 42.36 9.41 13.42
C LEU A 354 41.64 10.64 13.97
N SER A 355 40.49 10.48 14.62
CA SER A 355 39.84 11.58 15.36
C SER A 355 40.55 11.85 16.69
N GLU A 356 40.48 13.09 17.19
CA GLU A 356 41.14 13.45 18.45
C GLU A 356 40.58 12.68 19.66
N SER A 357 39.31 12.27 19.65
CA SER A 357 38.73 11.42 20.70
C SER A 357 39.26 9.98 20.67
N GLU A 358 39.40 9.38 19.49
CA GLU A 358 39.98 8.04 19.32
C GLU A 358 41.46 8.05 19.70
N LYS A 359 42.19 9.08 19.27
CA LYS A 359 43.59 9.32 19.62
C LYS A 359 43.78 9.40 21.13
N GLN A 360 42.97 10.20 21.82
CA GLN A 360 43.05 10.33 23.27
C GLN A 360 42.66 9.02 23.98
N GLY A 361 41.68 8.28 23.45
CA GLY A 361 41.29 6.96 23.96
C GLY A 361 42.42 5.93 23.92
N CYS A 362 43.12 5.83 22.80
CA CYS A 362 44.27 4.93 22.64
C CYS A 362 45.46 5.34 23.52
N ILE A 363 45.75 6.64 23.64
CA ILE A 363 46.81 7.15 24.52
C ILE A 363 46.49 6.81 25.98
N ASN A 364 45.25 7.07 26.43
CA ASN A 364 44.83 6.77 27.80
C ASN A 364 44.89 5.26 28.10
N TRP A 365 44.54 4.43 27.11
CA TRP A 365 44.62 2.98 27.24
C TRP A 365 46.07 2.50 27.38
N LEU A 366 47.00 3.01 26.56
CA LEU A 366 48.43 2.68 26.61
C LEU A 366 49.11 3.15 27.91
N GLN A 367 48.64 4.26 28.49
CA GLN A 367 49.14 4.78 29.76
C GLN A 367 48.56 4.08 31.00
N THR A 368 47.62 3.15 30.83
CA THR A 368 47.04 2.40 31.94
C THR A 368 48.03 1.34 32.44
N PRO A 369 48.27 1.22 33.76
CA PRO A 369 49.22 0.27 34.31
C PRO A 369 48.91 -1.18 33.92
N GLY A 370 49.89 -1.86 33.30
CA GLY A 370 49.75 -3.24 32.82
C GLY A 370 49.40 -3.37 31.33
N HIS A 371 49.16 -2.26 30.62
CA HIS A 371 49.01 -2.24 29.16
C HIS A 371 50.33 -1.89 28.47
N SER A 372 50.55 -2.42 27.27
CA SER A 372 51.71 -2.13 26.42
C SER A 372 51.31 -2.04 24.95
N ARG A 373 52.20 -1.53 24.09
CA ARG A 373 51.96 -1.43 22.64
C ARG A 373 51.83 -2.83 21.99
N GLU A 374 52.59 -3.81 22.47
CA GLU A 374 52.45 -5.22 22.11
C GLU A 374 51.04 -5.73 22.41
N MET A 375 50.55 -5.45 23.62
CA MET A 375 49.23 -5.88 24.07
C MET A 375 48.11 -5.14 23.34
N GLY A 376 48.30 -3.85 23.03
CA GLY A 376 47.37 -3.07 22.22
C GLY A 376 47.19 -3.64 20.82
N LEU A 377 48.29 -4.01 20.14
CA LEU A 377 48.23 -4.67 18.83
C LEU A 377 47.47 -5.99 18.87
N GLN A 378 47.71 -6.82 19.89
CA GLN A 378 46.99 -8.08 20.04
C GLN A 378 45.50 -7.88 20.33
N VAL A 379 45.15 -6.93 21.19
CA VAL A 379 43.75 -6.61 21.53
C VAL A 379 43.01 -6.04 20.32
N TRP A 380 43.58 -5.04 19.62
CA TRP A 380 42.93 -4.42 18.46
C TRP A 380 42.79 -5.39 17.27
N ARG A 381 43.66 -6.40 17.16
CA ARG A 381 43.55 -7.47 16.16
C ARG A 381 42.51 -8.54 16.53
N SER A 382 42.33 -8.82 17.82
CA SER A 382 41.39 -9.83 18.30
C SER A 382 39.97 -9.29 18.51
N SER A 383 39.79 -7.97 18.60
CA SER A 383 38.49 -7.33 18.77
C SER A 383 37.78 -6.95 17.46
N VAL A 384 38.37 -7.17 16.29
CA VAL A 384 37.73 -6.82 14.99
C VAL A 384 37.98 -7.91 13.94
N SER A 385 37.20 -8.98 14.02
CA SER A 385 37.20 -10.10 13.07
C SER A 385 36.75 -9.71 11.65
N GLU A 386 35.94 -8.67 11.48
CA GLU A 386 35.46 -8.18 10.17
C GLU A 386 36.51 -7.35 9.39
N PHE A 387 37.49 -6.76 10.07
CA PHE A 387 38.41 -5.81 9.44
C PHE A 387 39.57 -6.49 8.67
N GLN A 388 39.94 -7.73 9.04
CA GLN A 388 40.97 -8.48 8.33
C GLN A 388 40.46 -9.16 7.04
N GLU A 389 39.15 -9.32 6.88
CA GLU A 389 38.53 -9.81 5.65
C GLU A 389 38.30 -8.69 4.62
N ILE A 390 37.97 -7.48 5.09
CA ILE A 390 37.77 -6.27 4.27
C ILE A 390 39.09 -5.79 3.64
N LEU A 391 40.21 -5.79 4.38
CA LEU A 391 41.51 -5.35 3.87
C LEU A 391 42.16 -6.31 2.86
N ARG A 392 41.81 -7.59 2.86
CA ARG A 392 42.32 -8.57 1.89
C ARG A 392 41.58 -8.53 0.56
N LYS A 393 40.33 -8.06 0.55
CA LYS A 393 39.53 -7.84 -0.66
C LYS A 393 39.72 -6.44 -1.27
N SER A 394 40.39 -5.52 -0.58
CA SER A 394 40.44 -4.10 -0.97
C SER A 394 41.56 -3.69 -1.93
N ILE A 395 42.31 -4.61 -2.55
CA ILE A 395 43.32 -4.26 -3.57
C ILE A 395 42.68 -4.00 -4.95
N PHE A 396 41.38 -4.29 -5.12
CA PHE A 396 40.59 -3.88 -6.29
C PHE A 396 39.29 -3.17 -5.88
N VAL A 397 39.33 -2.22 -4.93
CA VAL A 397 38.17 -1.33 -4.70
C VAL A 397 38.17 -0.25 -5.76
N VAL A 398 37.73 -0.64 -6.95
CA VAL A 398 37.34 0.29 -7.97
C VAL A 398 35.91 0.70 -7.69
N SER A 399 35.72 1.95 -7.26
CA SER A 399 34.40 2.50 -6.91
C SER A 399 33.92 3.45 -8.00
N LEU A 400 32.63 3.73 -8.01
CA LEU A 400 32.09 4.82 -8.82
C LEU A 400 32.76 6.18 -8.51
N GLU A 401 33.42 6.35 -7.35
CA GLU A 401 34.17 7.57 -7.03
C GLU A 401 35.47 7.67 -7.82
N GLU A 402 36.14 6.54 -8.05
CA GLU A 402 37.32 6.48 -8.93
C GLU A 402 36.93 6.72 -10.38
N VAL A 403 35.77 6.22 -10.83
CA VAL A 403 35.17 6.54 -12.14
C VAL A 403 34.95 8.05 -12.29
N VAL A 404 34.30 8.68 -11.30
CA VAL A 404 34.05 10.12 -11.27
C VAL A 404 35.37 10.90 -11.32
N SER A 405 36.39 10.47 -10.58
CA SER A 405 37.72 11.10 -10.60
C SER A 405 38.38 10.99 -11.99
N CYS A 406 38.31 9.83 -12.62
CA CYS A 406 38.84 9.58 -13.96
C CYS A 406 38.17 10.48 -15.01
N TYR A 407 36.84 10.56 -15.01
CA TYR A 407 36.13 11.44 -15.95
C TYR A 407 36.37 12.94 -15.67
N ARG A 408 36.52 13.36 -14.40
CA ARG A 408 36.90 14.75 -14.08
C ARG A 408 38.29 15.09 -14.62
N GLN A 409 39.26 14.20 -14.47
CA GLN A 409 40.61 14.37 -15.03
C GLN A 409 40.58 14.37 -16.57
N ALA A 410 39.80 13.48 -17.20
CA ALA A 410 39.64 13.49 -18.65
C ALA A 410 39.04 14.82 -19.17
N ILE A 411 38.06 15.39 -18.45
CA ILE A 411 37.47 16.70 -18.77
C ILE A 411 38.46 17.84 -18.57
N GLU A 412 39.32 17.77 -17.54
CA GLU A 412 40.36 18.77 -17.27
C GLU A 412 41.37 18.83 -18.42
N PHE A 413 41.82 17.67 -18.90
CA PHE A 413 42.76 17.58 -20.02
C PHE A 413 42.12 17.82 -21.39
N ASN A 414 40.81 17.61 -21.54
CA ASN A 414 40.09 17.89 -22.79
C ASN A 414 38.66 18.40 -22.55
N SER A 415 38.57 19.70 -22.28
CA SER A 415 37.28 20.34 -21.94
C SER A 415 36.32 20.52 -23.12
N GLU A 416 36.77 20.29 -24.36
CA GLU A 416 35.96 20.44 -25.58
C GLU A 416 35.12 19.19 -25.90
N LYS A 417 35.43 18.04 -25.27
CA LYS A 417 34.73 16.77 -25.49
C LYS A 417 33.49 16.65 -24.59
N TYR A 418 32.33 17.03 -25.11
CA TYR A 418 31.08 17.13 -24.34
C TYR A 418 30.52 15.77 -23.91
N GLU A 419 30.85 14.68 -24.61
CA GLU A 419 30.41 13.31 -24.29
C GLU A 419 30.86 12.90 -22.88
N LEU A 420 32.00 13.43 -22.42
CA LEU A 420 32.53 13.19 -21.08
C LEU A 420 31.62 13.76 -19.97
N TYR A 421 30.91 14.85 -20.24
CA TYR A 421 30.03 15.50 -19.27
C TYR A 421 28.72 14.69 -19.09
N ASP A 422 28.19 14.11 -20.17
CA ASP A 422 27.00 13.27 -20.15
C ASP A 422 27.27 11.98 -19.36
N VAL A 423 28.39 11.30 -19.65
CA VAL A 423 28.80 10.07 -18.96
C VAL A 423 29.11 10.32 -17.48
N LEU A 424 29.78 11.44 -17.15
CA LEU A 424 30.03 11.82 -15.75
C LEU A 424 28.72 12.13 -15.01
N ALA A 425 27.77 12.80 -15.66
CA ALA A 425 26.48 13.11 -15.06
C ALA A 425 25.63 11.85 -14.83
N ASP A 426 25.61 10.91 -15.77
CA ASP A 426 24.98 9.59 -15.62
C ASP A 426 25.61 8.82 -14.43
N THR A 427 26.95 8.83 -14.33
CA THR A 427 27.69 8.18 -13.23
C THR A 427 27.35 8.82 -11.87
N LEU A 428 27.24 10.15 -11.80
CA LEU A 428 26.86 10.85 -10.57
C LEU A 428 25.39 10.60 -10.18
N CYS A 429 24.49 10.37 -11.15
CA CYS A 429 23.13 9.95 -10.86
C CYS A 429 23.10 8.58 -10.17
N GLN A 430 23.95 7.64 -10.60
CA GLN A 430 24.09 6.33 -9.95
C GLN A 430 24.70 6.41 -8.55
N GLN A 431 25.47 7.46 -8.24
CA GLN A 431 25.96 7.76 -6.88
C GLN A 431 24.97 8.57 -6.02
N GLU A 432 23.75 8.81 -6.49
CA GLU A 432 22.76 9.71 -5.86
C GLU A 432 23.24 11.18 -5.70
N LYS A 433 24.33 11.59 -6.35
CA LYS A 433 24.89 12.96 -6.34
C LYS A 433 24.20 13.85 -7.39
N ARG A 434 22.87 13.94 -7.27
CA ARG A 434 21.96 14.52 -8.28
C ARG A 434 22.23 16.00 -8.59
N ASP A 435 22.53 16.82 -7.58
CA ASP A 435 22.79 18.26 -7.75
C ASP A 435 24.04 18.54 -8.61
N GLU A 436 25.05 17.67 -8.52
CA GLU A 436 26.27 17.76 -9.33
C GLU A 436 26.02 17.27 -10.76
N ALA A 437 25.25 16.19 -10.93
CA ALA A 437 24.84 15.69 -12.23
C ALA A 437 24.04 16.73 -13.03
N ILE A 438 23.10 17.43 -12.39
CA ILE A 438 22.30 18.50 -13.02
C ILE A 438 23.19 19.62 -13.55
N LYS A 439 24.15 20.10 -12.74
CA LYS A 439 25.10 21.14 -13.18
C LYS A 439 25.89 20.69 -14.42
N LEU A 440 26.26 19.41 -14.48
CA LEU A 440 27.00 18.85 -15.60
C LEU A 440 26.14 18.68 -16.86
N TYR A 441 24.89 18.20 -16.76
CA TYR A 441 23.98 18.18 -17.90
C TYR A 441 23.69 19.58 -18.44
N HIS A 442 23.56 20.58 -17.56
CA HIS A 442 23.42 21.97 -17.98
C HIS A 442 24.68 22.49 -18.70
N GLN A 443 25.87 22.18 -18.18
CA GLN A 443 27.14 22.54 -18.83
C GLN A 443 27.32 21.84 -20.18
N ALA A 444 26.97 20.55 -20.27
CA ALA A 444 26.96 19.78 -21.51
C ALA A 444 26.00 20.39 -22.53
N GLY A 445 24.76 20.68 -22.12
CA GLY A 445 23.74 21.27 -22.97
C GLY A 445 24.14 22.63 -23.54
N LEU A 446 24.78 23.48 -22.73
CA LEU A 446 25.31 24.77 -23.17
C LEU A 446 26.44 24.62 -24.19
N LYS A 447 27.43 23.74 -23.93
CA LYS A 447 28.56 23.50 -24.85
C LYS A 447 28.10 22.91 -26.18
N ILE A 448 27.17 21.96 -26.14
CA ILE A 448 26.60 21.34 -27.35
C ILE A 448 25.82 22.37 -28.18
N ALA A 449 25.09 23.27 -27.51
CA ALA A 449 24.39 24.36 -28.18
C ALA A 449 25.36 25.38 -28.81
N GLU A 450 26.47 25.69 -28.15
CA GLU A 450 27.54 26.56 -28.69
C GLU A 450 28.20 25.96 -29.95
N LEU A 451 28.25 24.63 -30.07
CA LEU A 451 28.72 23.91 -31.26
C LEU A 451 27.65 23.80 -32.37
N GLY A 452 26.47 24.41 -32.18
CA GLY A 452 25.38 24.44 -33.17
C GLY A 452 24.49 23.20 -33.18
N GLN A 453 24.65 22.27 -32.25
CA GLN A 453 23.88 21.02 -32.16
C GLN A 453 22.67 21.16 -31.21
N ILE A 454 21.78 22.12 -31.51
CA ILE A 454 20.71 22.56 -30.61
C ILE A 454 19.83 21.42 -30.06
N ASN A 455 19.44 20.46 -30.90
CA ASN A 455 18.56 19.36 -30.48
C ASN A 455 19.21 18.46 -29.41
N GLN A 456 20.52 18.19 -29.53
CA GLN A 456 21.24 17.40 -28.53
C GLN A 456 21.43 18.19 -27.23
N GLY A 457 21.65 19.51 -27.33
CA GLY A 457 21.70 20.39 -26.16
C GLY A 457 20.38 20.40 -25.39
N VAL A 458 19.24 20.41 -26.09
CA VAL A 458 17.90 20.28 -25.49
C VAL A 458 17.74 18.94 -24.76
N THR A 459 18.17 17.83 -25.36
CA THR A 459 18.14 16.51 -24.72
C THR A 459 18.89 16.48 -23.39
N CYS A 460 20.04 17.15 -23.28
CA CYS A 460 20.78 17.25 -22.01
C CYS A 460 20.00 18.04 -20.94
N PHE A 461 19.35 19.16 -21.31
CA PHE A 461 18.49 19.88 -20.37
C PHE A 461 17.27 19.06 -19.93
N GLU A 462 16.67 18.27 -20.84
CA GLU A 462 15.59 17.35 -20.48
C GLU A 462 16.04 16.26 -19.50
N LYS A 463 17.24 15.69 -19.68
CA LYS A 463 17.81 14.74 -18.71
C LYS A 463 17.93 15.36 -17.32
N ALA A 464 18.42 16.61 -17.22
CA ALA A 464 18.53 17.33 -15.95
C ALA A 464 17.17 17.45 -15.20
N THR A 465 16.10 17.74 -15.93
CA THR A 465 14.75 17.87 -15.33
C THR A 465 14.15 16.56 -14.84
N LYS A 466 14.55 15.42 -15.42
CA LYS A 466 14.05 14.09 -15.05
C LYS A 466 14.67 13.53 -13.76
N ILE A 467 15.82 14.04 -13.33
CA ILE A 467 16.59 13.55 -12.16
C ILE A 467 15.89 13.85 -10.82
N TYR A 468 15.06 14.88 -10.76
CA TYR A 468 14.25 15.19 -9.56
C TYR A 468 12.92 14.41 -9.49
N PHE A 469 12.56 13.65 -10.53
CA PHE A 469 11.29 12.93 -10.55
C PHE A 469 11.34 11.60 -9.80
N ASP A 470 11.62 11.66 -8.50
CA ASP A 470 11.20 10.62 -7.57
C ASP A 470 9.74 10.88 -7.22
N GLN A 471 8.83 10.22 -7.94
CA GLN A 471 7.38 10.40 -7.78
C GLN A 471 6.94 10.17 -6.33
N GLU A 472 7.59 9.24 -5.63
CA GLU A 472 7.24 8.89 -4.24
C GLU A 472 7.68 9.99 -3.28
N LYS A 473 8.95 10.46 -3.35
CA LYS A 473 9.42 11.59 -2.52
C LYS A 473 8.67 12.88 -2.79
N THR A 474 8.15 13.05 -4.01
CA THR A 474 7.34 14.21 -4.38
C THR A 474 6.07 14.30 -3.54
N TYR A 475 5.44 13.17 -3.22
CA TYR A 475 4.21 13.15 -2.42
C TYR A 475 4.46 13.65 -0.99
N ASP A 476 5.56 13.24 -0.37
CA ASP A 476 5.96 13.69 0.96
C ASP A 476 6.25 15.20 0.96
N ILE A 477 7.02 15.70 -0.01
CA ILE A 477 7.36 17.12 -0.09
C ILE A 477 6.09 17.98 -0.24
N ILE A 478 5.16 17.56 -1.10
CA ILE A 478 3.88 18.25 -1.26
C ILE A 478 3.08 18.20 0.06
N TRP A 479 2.95 17.02 0.68
CA TRP A 479 2.22 16.85 1.93
C TRP A 479 2.80 17.70 3.07
N GLU A 480 4.12 17.72 3.24
CA GLU A 480 4.81 18.55 4.23
C GLU A 480 4.57 20.05 4.00
N ARG A 481 4.58 20.50 2.74
CA ARG A 481 4.32 21.90 2.38
C ARG A 481 2.89 22.33 2.66
N LEU A 482 1.90 21.49 2.33
CA LEU A 482 0.49 21.74 2.63
C LEU A 482 0.23 21.84 4.15
N ASN A 483 1.14 21.28 4.95
CA ASN A 483 1.10 21.31 6.42
C ASN A 483 2.08 22.32 7.04
N GLN A 484 2.39 23.40 6.33
CA GLN A 484 3.08 24.59 6.89
C GLN A 484 2.09 25.70 7.30
N PRO A 485 2.44 26.55 8.29
CA PRO A 485 1.59 27.67 8.71
C PRO A 485 1.29 28.66 7.58
N ILE A 486 2.29 28.91 6.72
CA ILE A 486 2.19 29.76 5.54
C ILE A 486 2.47 28.87 4.33
N VAL A 487 1.48 28.76 3.44
CA VAL A 487 1.60 27.97 2.20
C VAL A 487 1.91 28.94 1.06
N SER A 488 3.14 28.92 0.54
CA SER A 488 3.54 29.74 -0.61
C SER A 488 3.29 29.02 -1.94
N ASN A 489 3.07 29.78 -3.02
CA ASN A 489 2.97 29.23 -4.37
C ASN A 489 4.22 28.41 -4.72
N ILE A 490 4.00 27.23 -5.28
CA ILE A 490 5.04 26.40 -5.89
C ILE A 490 5.29 26.98 -7.27
N ASN A 491 6.52 27.40 -7.58
CA ASN A 491 6.87 27.75 -8.96
C ASN A 491 6.88 26.45 -9.80
N ASP A 492 6.02 26.41 -10.82
CA ASP A 492 5.51 25.26 -11.59
C ASP A 492 6.51 24.45 -12.45
N PHE A 493 7.83 24.57 -12.27
CA PHE A 493 8.78 23.83 -13.13
C PHE A 493 9.22 22.46 -12.58
N ASP A 494 8.99 22.18 -11.29
CA ASP A 494 9.56 21.00 -10.62
C ASP A 494 8.54 19.89 -10.28
N TYR A 495 7.23 20.12 -10.47
CA TYR A 495 6.18 19.18 -10.06
C TYR A 495 5.20 18.87 -11.18
N PRO A 496 4.72 17.61 -11.29
CA PRO A 496 3.74 17.23 -12.30
C PRO A 496 2.42 17.99 -12.13
N SER A 497 1.77 18.29 -13.26
CA SER A 497 0.45 18.93 -13.29
C SER A 497 -0.68 17.96 -12.92
N GLU A 498 -0.48 16.66 -13.11
CA GLU A 498 -1.47 15.62 -12.80
C GLU A 498 -0.84 14.52 -11.95
N LEU A 499 -1.49 14.24 -10.83
CA LEU A 499 -1.09 13.22 -9.88
C LEU A 499 -2.24 12.25 -9.63
N GLN A 500 -1.98 10.95 -9.80
CA GLN A 500 -3.01 9.91 -9.67
C GLN A 500 -3.28 9.61 -8.19
N LYS A 501 -4.51 9.89 -7.74
CA LYS A 501 -4.91 9.75 -6.33
C LYS A 501 -4.70 8.33 -5.79
N GLU A 502 -5.05 7.30 -6.57
CA GLU A 502 -4.95 5.89 -6.14
C GLU A 502 -3.48 5.48 -5.89
N THR A 503 -2.57 5.90 -6.76
CA THR A 503 -1.12 5.67 -6.59
C THR A 503 -0.61 6.32 -5.32
N ILE A 504 -1.03 7.56 -5.04
CA ILE A 504 -0.64 8.29 -3.83
C ILE A 504 -1.21 7.64 -2.57
N GLU A 505 -2.45 7.16 -2.61
CA GLU A 505 -3.08 6.48 -1.48
C GLU A 505 -2.37 5.17 -1.14
N ASN A 506 -2.04 4.38 -2.16
CA ASN A 506 -1.24 3.16 -1.99
C ASN A 506 0.15 3.46 -1.42
N TYR A 507 0.77 4.55 -1.88
CA TYR A 507 2.03 5.03 -1.34
C TYR A 507 1.92 5.33 0.17
N PHE A 508 1.02 6.23 0.58
CA PHE A 508 0.88 6.58 2.00
C PHE A 508 0.41 5.41 2.87
N THR A 509 -0.34 4.47 2.30
CA THR A 509 -0.73 3.22 3.00
C THR A 509 0.48 2.33 3.30
N ARG A 510 1.47 2.30 2.41
CA ARG A 510 2.72 1.55 2.61
C ARG A 510 3.74 2.29 3.48
N THR A 511 3.82 3.62 3.37
CA THR A 511 4.91 4.41 3.96
C THR A 511 4.57 5.12 5.27
N SER A 512 3.30 5.46 5.51
CA SER A 512 2.92 6.20 6.72
C SER A 512 2.92 5.30 7.94
N GLN A 513 3.60 5.72 9.01
CA GLN A 513 3.62 5.03 10.29
C GLN A 513 2.94 5.89 11.37
N TYR A 514 1.69 5.54 11.69
CA TYR A 514 0.89 6.30 12.64
C TYR A 514 1.06 5.80 14.07
N LYS A 515 1.37 6.71 15.00
CA LYS A 515 1.16 6.46 16.44
C LYS A 515 -0.30 6.74 16.77
N ILE A 516 -1.04 5.72 17.22
CA ILE A 516 -2.46 5.85 17.54
C ILE A 516 -2.65 5.73 19.06
N MET A 517 -3.35 6.69 19.65
CA MET A 517 -3.67 6.72 21.08
C MET A 517 -5.17 6.86 21.29
N ASN A 518 -5.66 6.33 22.41
CA ASN A 518 -7.00 6.62 22.89
C ASN A 518 -6.96 7.50 24.13
N LEU A 519 -7.58 8.68 24.06
CA LEU A 519 -7.62 9.65 25.16
C LEU A 519 -8.17 9.08 26.48
N TRP A 520 -9.06 8.10 26.39
CA TRP A 520 -9.72 7.49 27.55
C TRP A 520 -9.03 6.23 28.06
N ASP A 521 -8.03 5.74 27.35
CA ASP A 521 -7.30 4.51 27.65
C ASP A 521 -5.81 4.72 27.38
N LEU A 522 -5.27 5.82 27.91
CA LEU A 522 -3.86 6.19 27.76
C LEU A 522 -3.00 5.32 28.67
N THR A 523 -2.06 4.59 28.06
CA THR A 523 -1.00 3.89 28.79
C THR A 523 -0.02 4.88 29.44
N GLU A 524 0.80 4.43 30.39
CA GLU A 524 1.83 5.32 30.99
C GLU A 524 2.82 5.83 29.93
N THR A 525 3.19 4.98 28.95
CA THR A 525 4.07 5.39 27.84
C THR A 525 3.42 6.44 26.93
N ASP A 526 2.10 6.40 26.75
CA ASP A 526 1.37 7.43 26.02
C ASP A 526 1.33 8.75 26.78
N LYS A 527 1.07 8.71 28.10
CA LYS A 527 1.10 9.90 28.96
C LYS A 527 2.47 10.56 28.93
N ASP A 528 3.53 9.79 29.08
CA ASP A 528 4.91 10.27 29.02
C ASP A 528 5.23 10.89 27.66
N PHE A 529 4.81 10.24 26.56
CA PHE A 529 4.99 10.78 25.22
C PHE A 529 4.24 12.11 25.04
N LEU A 530 2.97 12.18 25.46
CA LEU A 530 2.17 13.41 25.35
C LEU A 530 2.82 14.55 26.16
N ASN A 531 3.25 14.27 27.38
CA ASN A 531 3.97 15.23 28.23
C ASN A 531 5.29 15.70 27.58
N GLN A 532 6.09 14.78 27.03
CA GLN A 532 7.35 15.09 26.36
C GLN A 532 7.13 15.99 25.13
N LYS A 533 6.05 15.77 24.37
CA LYS A 533 5.68 16.59 23.22
C LYS A 533 4.91 17.87 23.59
N GLY A 534 4.62 18.07 24.88
CA GLY A 534 3.98 19.27 25.41
C GLY A 534 2.46 19.30 25.30
N PHE A 535 1.81 18.17 25.01
CA PHE A 535 0.35 18.08 24.99
C PHE A 535 -0.22 18.11 26.42
N LEU A 536 -1.31 18.85 26.60
CA LEU A 536 -2.03 18.89 27.87
C LEU A 536 -3.30 18.04 27.77
N LYS A 537 -3.41 16.98 28.58
CA LYS A 537 -4.61 16.12 28.60
C LYS A 537 -5.90 16.91 28.82
N ALA A 538 -5.87 17.92 29.69
CA ALA A 538 -7.03 18.77 29.95
C ALA A 538 -7.54 19.49 28.67
N ASN A 539 -6.63 19.92 27.78
CA ASN A 539 -7.02 20.53 26.51
C ASN A 539 -7.65 19.49 25.58
N LEU A 540 -7.10 18.28 25.52
CA LEU A 540 -7.67 17.17 24.74
C LEU A 540 -9.08 16.80 25.23
N ASP A 541 -9.27 16.76 26.56
CA ASP A 541 -10.57 16.50 27.18
C ASP A 541 -11.59 17.60 26.84
N ILE A 542 -11.17 18.86 26.73
CA ILE A 542 -12.02 19.99 26.31
C ILE A 542 -12.38 19.88 24.82
N ILE A 543 -11.44 19.51 23.95
CA ILE A 543 -11.69 19.34 22.51
C ILE A 543 -12.75 18.25 22.26
N ALA A 544 -12.71 17.17 23.03
CA ALA A 544 -13.65 16.06 22.92
C ALA A 544 -15.11 16.43 23.28
N GLN A 545 -15.31 17.51 24.04
CA GLN A 545 -16.62 17.96 24.47
C GLN A 545 -17.30 18.84 23.41
N ASP A 546 -18.62 18.92 23.46
CA ASP A 546 -19.44 19.78 22.58
C ASP A 546 -20.68 20.29 23.34
N SER A 547 -20.80 21.61 23.48
CA SER A 547 -21.93 22.24 24.19
C SER A 547 -22.08 23.71 23.82
N ILE A 548 -23.30 24.24 23.92
CA ILE A 548 -23.60 25.67 23.65
C ILE A 548 -22.71 26.60 24.47
N PRO A 549 -22.59 26.47 25.81
CA PRO A 549 -21.78 27.42 26.58
C PRO A 549 -20.31 27.43 26.17
N MET A 550 -19.75 26.27 25.81
CA MET A 550 -18.36 26.20 25.34
C MET A 550 -18.17 26.83 23.98
N GLU A 551 -19.06 26.54 23.02
CA GLU A 551 -18.99 27.13 21.69
C GLU A 551 -19.15 28.65 21.76
N GLU A 552 -20.06 29.17 22.60
CA GLU A 552 -20.18 30.61 22.86
C GLU A 552 -18.91 31.20 23.48
N ILE A 553 -18.26 30.51 24.42
CA ILE A 553 -16.96 30.94 24.96
C ILE A 553 -15.91 31.02 23.83
N TYR A 554 -15.88 30.03 22.94
CA TYR A 554 -14.94 30.04 21.82
C TYR A 554 -15.19 31.18 20.85
N ILE A 555 -16.45 31.43 20.48
CA ILE A 555 -16.83 32.48 19.54
C ILE A 555 -16.49 33.86 20.12
N ASN A 556 -16.90 34.11 21.38
CA ASN A 556 -16.70 35.39 22.06
C ASN A 556 -15.22 35.72 22.32
N ASN A 557 -14.32 34.73 22.28
CA ASN A 557 -12.87 34.97 22.36
C ASN A 557 -12.33 35.79 21.16
N PHE A 558 -13.01 35.78 20.01
CA PHE A 558 -12.56 36.50 18.81
C PHE A 558 -13.20 37.88 18.62
N ASP A 559 -14.23 38.21 19.39
CA ASP A 559 -14.88 39.53 19.41
C ASP A 559 -15.34 39.86 20.84
N PRO A 560 -14.41 40.25 21.73
CA PRO A 560 -14.72 40.47 23.15
C PRO A 560 -15.64 41.68 23.39
N ASP A 561 -15.80 42.55 22.39
CA ASP A 561 -16.62 43.76 22.49
C ASP A 561 -18.10 43.49 22.16
N HIS A 562 -18.42 42.33 21.56
CA HIS A 562 -19.77 41.92 21.22
C HIS A 562 -20.06 40.52 21.76
N GLU A 563 -20.99 40.44 22.71
CA GLU A 563 -21.47 39.15 23.21
C GLU A 563 -22.31 38.45 22.14
N PHE A 564 -21.69 37.50 21.44
CA PHE A 564 -22.35 36.57 20.55
C PHE A 564 -23.04 35.48 21.36
N ARG A 565 -24.33 35.29 21.08
CA ARG A 565 -25.13 34.17 21.57
C ARG A 565 -25.57 33.34 20.38
N LEU A 566 -25.31 32.03 20.46
CA LEU A 566 -25.84 31.11 19.46
C LEU A 566 -27.36 31.19 19.50
N SER A 567 -28.00 31.07 18.34
CA SER A 567 -29.46 31.08 18.29
C SER A 567 -30.00 30.00 19.23
N ASN A 568 -31.01 30.38 20.04
CA ASN A 568 -31.56 29.53 21.09
C ASN A 568 -32.12 28.24 20.46
N ILE A 569 -31.31 27.19 20.52
CA ILE A 569 -31.75 25.86 20.18
C ILE A 569 -32.80 25.50 21.21
N SER A 570 -34.03 25.18 20.80
CA SER A 570 -34.89 24.41 21.68
C SER A 570 -34.14 23.12 21.98
N PRO A 571 -33.65 22.89 23.22
CA PRO A 571 -32.89 21.69 23.52
C PRO A 571 -33.70 20.50 23.03
N LYS A 572 -33.02 19.52 22.41
CA LYS A 572 -33.62 18.20 22.16
C LYS A 572 -34.29 17.81 23.48
N LYS A 573 -35.62 17.87 23.57
CA LYS A 573 -36.31 17.83 24.87
C LYS A 573 -35.76 16.66 25.67
N ASP A 574 -35.32 16.91 26.90
CA ASP A 574 -34.82 15.91 27.87
C ASP A 574 -35.86 14.82 28.23
N ASN A 575 -36.97 14.71 27.51
CA ASN A 575 -38.06 13.79 27.78
C ASN A 575 -37.82 12.36 27.27
N TYR A 576 -36.68 12.08 26.63
CA TYR A 576 -36.35 10.71 26.23
C TYR A 576 -35.79 9.96 27.45
N GLN A 577 -36.65 9.26 28.19
CA GLN A 577 -36.34 8.59 29.46
C GLN A 577 -35.32 7.42 29.38
N TYR A 578 -34.67 7.17 28.23
CA TYR A 578 -33.89 5.97 27.99
C TYR A 578 -32.39 6.24 27.76
N LYS A 579 -31.55 5.58 28.57
CA LYS A 579 -30.11 5.84 28.79
C LYS A 579 -29.21 5.76 27.55
N LEU A 580 -29.60 5.04 26.50
CA LEU A 580 -28.77 4.83 25.31
C LEU A 580 -29.04 5.89 24.23
N VAL A 581 -30.30 6.26 24.00
CA VAL A 581 -30.68 7.34 23.08
C VAL A 581 -30.16 8.70 23.57
N THR A 582 -30.05 8.90 24.88
CA THR A 582 -29.47 10.14 25.46
C THR A 582 -28.01 10.40 25.08
N HIS A 583 -27.20 9.37 24.81
CA HIS A 583 -25.80 9.55 24.40
C HIS A 583 -25.69 10.02 22.93
N PHE A 584 -26.56 9.49 22.06
CA PHE A 584 -26.65 9.90 20.64
C PHE A 584 -27.48 11.17 20.43
N ASN A 585 -28.27 11.57 21.43
CA ASN A 585 -29.06 12.79 21.42
C ASN A 585 -28.31 14.03 21.88
N GLN A 586 -27.00 14.02 22.09
CA GLN A 586 -26.30 15.30 22.26
C GLN A 586 -26.31 16.07 20.92
N PRO A 587 -26.67 17.37 20.90
CA PRO A 587 -26.57 18.17 19.69
C PRO A 587 -25.09 18.34 19.31
N ASN A 588 -24.76 18.21 18.02
CA ASN A 588 -23.44 18.56 17.50
C ASN A 588 -23.37 20.09 17.35
N VAL A 589 -23.15 20.80 18.45
CA VAL A 589 -23.25 22.26 18.50
C VAL A 589 -22.23 22.93 17.58
N TYR A 590 -21.07 22.31 17.37
CA TYR A 590 -20.08 22.79 16.40
C TYR A 590 -20.66 22.98 14.98
N GLN A 591 -21.66 22.18 14.56
CA GLN A 591 -22.30 22.31 13.25
C GLN A 591 -23.02 23.66 13.16
N GLN A 592 -23.71 24.05 14.22
CA GLN A 592 -24.36 25.35 14.31
C GLN A 592 -23.34 26.49 14.37
N SER A 593 -22.25 26.35 15.11
CA SER A 593 -21.17 27.34 15.13
C SER A 593 -20.64 27.62 13.72
N ILE A 594 -20.44 26.58 12.90
CA ILE A 594 -20.01 26.74 11.50
C ILE A 594 -21.08 27.49 10.70
N VAL A 595 -22.35 27.11 10.83
CA VAL A 595 -23.45 27.74 10.09
C VAL A 595 -23.63 29.21 10.45
N GLU A 596 -23.50 29.55 11.73
CA GLU A 596 -23.75 30.90 12.20
C GLU A 596 -22.56 31.85 12.07
N THR A 597 -21.34 31.31 12.08
CA THR A 597 -20.11 32.14 12.13
C THR A 597 -19.16 31.92 10.96
N GLY A 598 -19.33 30.84 10.19
CA GLY A 598 -18.40 30.44 9.13
C GLY A 598 -17.15 29.71 9.61
N TYR A 599 -17.06 29.39 10.91
CA TYR A 599 -15.90 28.75 11.53
C TYR A 599 -16.29 27.59 12.45
N ILE A 600 -15.43 26.57 12.47
CA ILE A 600 -15.36 25.60 13.56
C ILE A 600 -14.33 26.06 14.60
N TYR A 601 -14.58 25.75 15.88
CA TYR A 601 -13.73 26.17 16.99
C TYR A 601 -13.11 24.98 17.72
N SER A 602 -11.95 25.21 18.30
CA SER A 602 -11.23 24.20 19.08
C SER A 602 -10.22 24.89 19.99
N VAL A 603 -9.75 24.18 21.03
CA VAL A 603 -8.64 24.62 21.86
C VAL A 603 -7.36 24.01 21.32
N CYS A 604 -6.27 24.79 21.29
CA CYS A 604 -4.95 24.26 20.93
C CYS A 604 -4.53 23.17 21.94
N PRO A 605 -4.29 21.93 21.49
CA PRO A 605 -3.90 20.81 22.37
C PRO A 605 -2.67 21.09 23.25
N VAL A 606 -1.77 21.95 22.77
CA VAL A 606 -0.49 22.28 23.42
C VAL A 606 -0.58 23.53 24.27
N THR A 607 -1.17 24.63 23.77
CA THR A 607 -1.11 25.93 24.44
C THR A 607 -2.38 26.30 25.22
N GLY A 608 -3.51 25.64 24.96
CA GLY A 608 -4.81 26.03 25.51
C GLY A 608 -5.43 27.26 24.84
N GLN A 609 -4.76 27.87 23.85
CA GLN A 609 -5.30 29.01 23.10
C GLN A 609 -6.53 28.57 22.29
N ILE A 610 -7.60 29.37 22.31
CA ILE A 610 -8.77 29.13 21.47
C ILE A 610 -8.40 29.45 20.01
N LEU A 611 -8.65 28.49 19.14
CA LEU A 611 -8.42 28.55 17.70
C LEU A 611 -9.75 28.42 16.96
N ARG A 612 -9.78 28.95 15.75
CA ARG A 612 -10.89 28.75 14.81
C ARG A 612 -10.36 28.36 13.44
N SER A 613 -11.14 27.61 12.68
CA SER A 613 -10.81 27.23 11.31
C SER A 613 -12.04 27.30 10.42
N ASN A 614 -11.83 27.64 9.16
CA ASN A 614 -12.79 27.48 8.08
C ASN A 614 -12.24 26.55 6.97
N GLN A 615 -11.10 25.90 7.22
CA GLN A 615 -10.41 25.03 6.28
C GLN A 615 -10.91 23.59 6.46
N SER A 616 -11.76 23.13 5.54
CA SER A 616 -12.44 21.82 5.61
C SER A 616 -12.08 20.94 4.41
N PHE A 617 -11.90 19.65 4.65
CA PHE A 617 -11.61 18.65 3.63
C PHE A 617 -12.52 17.44 3.81
N TYR A 618 -13.18 17.03 2.73
CA TYR A 618 -14.10 15.89 2.73
C TYR A 618 -13.38 14.59 2.34
N ASP A 619 -13.57 13.54 3.15
CA ASP A 619 -13.08 12.20 2.87
C ASP A 619 -14.18 11.29 2.29
N ILE A 620 -13.83 10.55 1.25
CA ILE A 620 -14.72 9.64 0.53
C ILE A 620 -14.48 8.23 1.08
N GLY A 621 -15.37 7.76 1.94
CA GLY A 621 -15.29 6.42 2.52
C GLY A 621 -16.61 5.97 3.13
N TRP A 622 -16.68 4.72 3.59
CA TRP A 622 -17.85 4.18 4.26
C TRP A 622 -18.18 4.94 5.56
N GLN A 623 -17.16 5.44 6.24
CA GLN A 623 -17.29 6.39 7.36
C GLN A 623 -17.02 7.80 6.83
N PHE A 624 -18.06 8.45 6.29
CA PHE A 624 -17.98 9.83 5.82
C PHE A 624 -17.37 10.73 6.89
N ALA A 625 -16.31 11.46 6.52
CA ALA A 625 -15.60 12.31 7.45
C ALA A 625 -15.31 13.68 6.84
N VAL A 626 -15.37 14.71 7.68
CA VAL A 626 -14.90 16.07 7.35
C VAL A 626 -13.74 16.37 8.28
N SER A 627 -12.60 16.71 7.71
CA SER A 627 -11.38 17.07 8.42
C SER A 627 -11.22 18.58 8.42
N TYR A 628 -11.14 19.19 9.60
CA TYR A 628 -10.93 20.62 9.75
C TYR A 628 -9.49 20.90 10.17
N ARG A 629 -8.76 21.66 9.35
CA ARG A 629 -7.35 21.98 9.56
C ARG A 629 -7.20 23.21 10.46
N PHE A 630 -6.59 23.05 11.62
CA PHE A 630 -6.28 24.15 12.55
C PHE A 630 -4.80 24.53 12.47
N VAL A 631 -4.54 25.84 12.46
CA VAL A 631 -3.18 26.41 12.51
C VAL A 631 -2.97 27.00 13.89
N GLY A 632 -2.33 26.24 14.78
CA GLY A 632 -1.90 26.70 16.10
C GLY A 632 -0.38 26.74 16.20
N ARG A 633 0.15 26.41 17.39
CA ARG A 633 1.59 26.13 17.56
C ARG A 633 2.05 24.94 16.70
N GLU A 634 1.16 23.99 16.51
CA GLU A 634 1.27 22.86 15.58
C GLU A 634 0.04 22.85 14.69
N ILE A 635 0.18 22.37 13.46
CA ILE A 635 -0.96 22.10 12.59
C ILE A 635 -1.57 20.76 13.00
N TYR A 636 -2.90 20.73 13.10
CA TYR A 636 -3.64 19.51 13.37
C TYR A 636 -4.98 19.51 12.64
N TYR A 637 -5.51 18.32 12.42
CA TYR A 637 -6.82 18.11 11.83
C TYR A 637 -7.76 17.58 12.91
N LEU A 638 -8.88 18.26 13.12
CA LEU A 638 -10.01 17.72 13.86
C LEU A 638 -10.92 17.00 12.87
N VAL A 639 -11.05 15.69 13.04
CA VAL A 639 -11.90 14.86 12.18
C VAL A 639 -13.24 14.66 12.86
N VAL A 640 -14.31 14.92 12.11
CA VAL A 640 -15.69 14.62 12.49
C VAL A 640 -16.28 13.65 11.47
N GLY A 641 -17.14 12.72 11.87
CA GLY A 641 -17.63 11.71 10.93
C GLY A 641 -18.74 10.82 11.48
N HIS A 642 -18.82 9.56 11.06
CA HIS A 642 -19.78 8.56 11.56
C HIS A 642 -21.27 8.89 11.33
N PHE A 643 -22.21 7.99 11.66
CA PHE A 643 -23.65 8.18 11.43
C PHE A 643 -24.20 9.48 12.02
N TRP A 644 -23.82 9.81 13.25
CA TRP A 644 -24.34 10.98 13.98
C TRP A 644 -23.43 12.21 13.94
N GLY A 645 -22.23 12.17 13.36
CA GLY A 645 -21.40 13.38 13.20
C GLY A 645 -20.55 13.83 14.40
N PRO A 646 -20.08 12.98 15.35
CA PRO A 646 -19.32 13.48 16.48
C PRO A 646 -17.89 13.86 16.06
N LYS A 647 -17.18 14.55 16.96
CA LYS A 647 -15.72 14.64 16.93
C LYS A 647 -15.14 13.23 17.18
N THR A 648 -14.42 12.68 16.21
CA THR A 648 -13.92 11.29 16.28
C THR A 648 -12.49 11.24 16.81
N PHE A 649 -11.57 11.92 16.13
CA PHE A 649 -10.16 11.94 16.48
C PHE A 649 -9.49 13.24 16.00
N ILE A 650 -8.29 13.50 16.52
CA ILE A 650 -7.39 14.54 16.02
C ILE A 650 -6.15 13.90 15.42
N TYR A 651 -5.63 14.51 14.36
CA TYR A 651 -4.42 14.05 13.67
C TYR A 651 -3.38 15.17 13.56
N PHE A 652 -2.13 14.86 13.90
CA PHE A 652 -0.99 15.78 13.81
C PHE A 652 -0.01 15.29 12.73
N PRO A 653 0.02 15.92 11.54
CA PRO A 653 0.85 15.48 10.43
C PRO A 653 2.33 15.34 10.77
N ARG A 654 2.91 16.36 11.42
CA ARG A 654 4.34 16.39 11.76
C ARG A 654 4.77 15.27 12.71
N LEU A 655 3.85 14.72 13.49
CA LEU A 655 4.12 13.67 14.47
C LEU A 655 3.62 12.30 14.01
N GLU A 656 2.93 12.23 12.87
CA GLU A 656 2.13 11.08 12.46
C GLU A 656 1.29 10.52 13.63
N LEU A 657 0.69 11.41 14.41
CA LEU A 657 0.00 11.08 15.67
C LEU A 657 -1.51 11.21 15.50
N ILE A 658 -2.24 10.15 15.79
CA ILE A 658 -3.70 10.10 15.86
C ILE A 658 -4.12 9.93 17.32
N ILE A 659 -5.01 10.79 17.81
CA ILE A 659 -5.58 10.68 19.16
C ILE A 659 -7.10 10.60 19.05
N HIS A 660 -7.66 9.46 19.46
CA HIS A 660 -9.11 9.27 19.50
C HIS A 660 -9.73 10.08 20.63
N LEU A 661 -10.76 10.85 20.29
CA LEU A 661 -11.56 11.63 21.23
C LEU A 661 -12.80 10.85 21.68
N ASN A 662 -13.20 9.80 20.96
CA ASN A 662 -14.35 8.97 21.27
C ASN A 662 -13.96 7.50 21.48
N ASN A 663 -14.52 6.88 22.51
CA ASN A 663 -14.23 5.49 22.88
C ASN A 663 -14.86 4.42 22.00
N HIS A 664 -15.93 4.76 21.30
CA HIS A 664 -16.81 3.81 20.63
C HIS A 664 -16.57 3.71 19.12
N LEU A 665 -15.69 4.54 18.57
CA LEU A 665 -15.43 4.65 17.14
C LEU A 665 -13.94 4.40 16.86
N ARG A 666 -13.59 3.21 16.37
CA ARG A 666 -12.21 2.81 16.04
C ARG A 666 -12.15 1.99 14.74
N GLY A 667 -10.99 1.97 14.09
CA GLY A 667 -10.63 1.00 13.05
C GLY A 667 -10.62 1.52 11.61
N SER A 668 -10.81 2.82 11.39
CA SER A 668 -10.77 3.40 10.03
C SER A 668 -9.97 4.70 9.92
N GLU A 669 -9.44 5.20 11.03
CA GLU A 669 -8.69 6.45 11.15
C GLU A 669 -7.50 6.51 10.19
N VAL A 670 -6.73 5.42 10.07
CA VAL A 670 -5.59 5.32 9.15
C VAL A 670 -6.04 5.47 7.70
N ALA A 671 -7.12 4.78 7.31
CA ALA A 671 -7.65 4.85 5.96
C ALA A 671 -8.21 6.25 5.64
N ILE A 672 -8.90 6.88 6.60
CA ILE A 672 -9.39 8.27 6.46
C ILE A 672 -8.22 9.23 6.26
N ILE A 673 -7.15 9.11 7.06
CA ILE A 673 -5.98 9.99 6.93
C ILE A 673 -5.22 9.74 5.63
N ASN A 674 -5.01 8.49 5.21
CA ASN A 674 -4.36 8.18 3.94
C ASN A 674 -5.13 8.76 2.74
N ARG A 675 -6.47 8.67 2.75
CA ARG A 675 -7.31 9.30 1.72
C ARG A 675 -7.34 10.82 1.78
N LEU A 676 -7.23 11.41 2.97
CA LEU A 676 -7.06 12.85 3.11
C LEU A 676 -5.72 13.28 2.49
N LYS A 677 -4.62 12.60 2.83
CA LYS A 677 -3.29 12.83 2.25
C LYS A 677 -3.35 12.70 0.73
N SER A 678 -3.92 11.61 0.21
CA SER A 678 -4.00 11.37 -1.23
C SER A 678 -4.86 12.42 -1.95
N SER A 679 -6.02 12.79 -1.41
CA SER A 679 -6.87 13.86 -1.97
C SER A 679 -6.16 15.21 -1.99
N MET A 680 -5.49 15.58 -0.89
CA MET A 680 -4.79 16.87 -0.79
C MET A 680 -3.58 16.95 -1.71
N VAL A 681 -2.77 15.89 -1.78
CA VAL A 681 -1.58 15.82 -2.65
C VAL A 681 -1.98 15.76 -4.13
N SER A 682 -2.98 14.96 -4.50
CA SER A 682 -3.44 14.87 -5.89
C SER A 682 -4.02 16.18 -6.44
N HIS A 683 -4.52 17.06 -5.57
CA HIS A 683 -5.12 18.35 -5.92
C HIS A 683 -4.34 19.52 -5.31
N TYR A 684 -3.02 19.38 -5.14
CA TYR A 684 -2.23 20.31 -4.33
C TYR A 684 -2.31 21.76 -4.81
N GLN A 685 -2.39 22.01 -6.13
CA GLN A 685 -2.51 23.36 -6.67
C GLN A 685 -3.80 24.05 -6.22
N GLN A 686 -4.94 23.34 -6.33
CA GLN A 686 -6.23 23.85 -5.87
C GLN A 686 -6.24 24.02 -4.35
N VAL A 687 -5.62 23.10 -3.62
CA VAL A 687 -5.50 23.17 -2.16
C VAL A 687 -4.65 24.36 -1.72
N ILE A 688 -3.53 24.66 -2.38
CA ILE A 688 -2.72 25.85 -2.11
C ILE A 688 -3.56 27.13 -2.31
N GLY A 689 -4.29 27.23 -3.43
CA GLY A 689 -5.19 28.35 -3.67
C GLY A 689 -6.26 28.48 -2.59
N TYR A 690 -6.86 27.36 -2.18
CA TYR A 690 -7.85 27.31 -1.09
C TYR A 690 -7.27 27.70 0.28
N LEU A 691 -6.03 27.31 0.59
CA LEU A 691 -5.40 27.60 1.88
C LEU A 691 -4.86 29.04 1.96
N SER A 692 -4.46 29.63 0.83
CA SER A 692 -3.82 30.96 0.76
C SER A 692 -4.78 32.11 0.46
N THR A 693 -6.00 31.83 0.03
CA THR A 693 -6.98 32.87 -0.34
C THR A 693 -7.42 33.71 0.87
N GLU A 694 -7.52 35.03 0.65
CA GLU A 694 -8.12 35.98 1.60
C GLU A 694 -9.64 36.10 1.45
N VAL A 695 -10.21 35.50 0.38
CA VAL A 695 -11.66 35.53 0.15
C VAL A 695 -12.36 34.70 1.22
N PRO A 696 -13.37 35.27 1.94
CA PRO A 696 -14.14 34.53 2.92
C PRO A 696 -14.73 33.25 2.33
N LYS A 697 -14.65 32.16 3.09
CA LYS A 697 -15.15 30.86 2.66
C LYS A 697 -16.67 30.81 2.79
N LYS A 698 -17.31 30.18 1.80
CA LYS A 698 -18.76 29.94 1.79
C LYS A 698 -19.09 28.80 2.72
N VAL A 699 -20.08 28.94 3.59
CA VAL A 699 -20.58 27.83 4.38
C VAL A 699 -21.37 26.89 3.48
N ALA A 700 -20.89 25.65 3.33
CA ALA A 700 -21.51 24.67 2.46
C ALA A 700 -22.04 23.47 3.24
N SER A 701 -23.35 23.24 3.25
CA SER A 701 -23.90 21.99 3.80
C SER A 701 -23.64 20.84 2.83
N ILE A 702 -23.20 19.69 3.32
CA ILE A 702 -23.06 18.47 2.51
C ILE A 702 -24.13 17.43 2.87
N SER A 703 -24.76 16.81 1.87
CA SER A 703 -25.80 15.78 2.03
C SER A 703 -25.85 14.82 0.83
N GLY A 704 -26.70 13.79 0.90
CA GLY A 704 -26.78 12.70 -0.07
C GLY A 704 -25.71 11.63 0.11
N LEU A 705 -25.13 11.51 1.30
CA LEU A 705 -23.94 10.67 1.51
C LEU A 705 -24.32 9.20 1.68
N PHE A 706 -25.40 8.93 2.43
CA PHE A 706 -25.89 7.58 2.72
C PHE A 706 -26.65 6.94 1.57
N SER A 707 -26.23 5.73 1.18
CA SER A 707 -27.01 4.80 0.32
C SER A 707 -28.06 4.00 1.07
N ASN A 708 -28.37 4.40 2.30
CA ASN A 708 -29.45 3.83 3.09
C ASN A 708 -30.46 4.95 3.38
N ILE A 709 -31.67 4.82 2.85
CA ILE A 709 -32.72 5.84 3.02
C ILE A 709 -33.03 6.15 4.50
N GLY A 710 -32.90 5.15 5.38
CA GLY A 710 -33.07 5.33 6.81
C GLY A 710 -32.04 6.29 7.37
N HIS A 711 -30.75 6.05 7.13
CA HIS A 711 -29.69 6.97 7.56
C HIS A 711 -29.73 8.32 6.84
N TYR A 712 -30.07 8.35 5.55
CA TYR A 712 -30.27 9.60 4.83
C TYR A 712 -31.35 10.47 5.48
N PHE A 713 -32.56 9.91 5.68
CA PHE A 713 -33.67 10.67 6.23
C PHE A 713 -33.48 10.97 7.71
N TRP A 714 -33.05 9.97 8.50
CA TRP A 714 -32.87 10.08 9.94
C TRP A 714 -31.68 10.95 10.34
N ASN A 715 -30.58 10.93 9.58
CA ASN A 715 -29.37 11.67 9.92
C ASN A 715 -29.27 13.01 9.19
N GLU A 716 -29.36 13.03 7.86
CA GLU A 716 -29.04 14.22 7.07
C GLU A 716 -30.24 15.16 6.94
N VAL A 717 -31.41 14.63 6.58
CA VAL A 717 -32.62 15.43 6.37
C VAL A 717 -33.12 16.04 7.69
N THR A 718 -33.00 15.31 8.81
CA THR A 718 -33.28 15.87 10.15
C THR A 718 -32.27 16.95 10.57
N GLY A 719 -31.02 16.88 10.08
CA GLY A 719 -30.01 17.93 10.28
C GLY A 719 -30.39 19.24 9.57
N LEU A 720 -30.91 19.15 8.34
CA LEU A 720 -31.46 20.30 7.62
C LEU A 720 -32.74 20.85 8.29
N GLN A 721 -33.63 19.96 8.75
CA GLN A 721 -34.81 20.37 9.52
C GLN A 721 -34.42 21.12 10.79
N PHE A 722 -33.37 20.67 11.47
CA PHE A 722 -32.86 21.34 12.66
C PHE A 722 -32.47 22.79 12.37
N LEU A 723 -31.75 23.06 11.28
CA LEU A 723 -31.46 24.44 10.89
C LEU A 723 -32.73 25.21 10.49
N SER A 724 -33.67 24.57 9.80
CA SER A 724 -34.92 25.21 9.37
C SER A 724 -35.74 25.68 10.57
N ASP A 725 -35.92 24.82 11.58
CA ASP A 725 -36.67 25.13 12.80
C ASP A 725 -36.08 26.30 13.59
N ASN A 726 -34.78 26.54 13.44
CA ASN A 726 -34.05 27.62 14.11
C ASN A 726 -33.81 28.83 13.18
N ASN A 727 -34.42 28.87 11.99
CA ASN A 727 -34.24 29.93 10.97
C ASN A 727 -32.77 30.13 10.56
N LEU A 728 -31.99 29.05 10.50
CA LEU A 728 -30.57 29.06 10.17
C LEU A 728 -30.25 28.58 8.76
N LEU A 729 -31.20 27.95 8.05
CA LEU A 729 -30.96 27.48 6.67
C LEU A 729 -30.57 28.63 5.72
N GLU A 730 -31.09 29.83 5.93
CA GLU A 730 -30.73 30.99 5.11
C GLU A 730 -29.25 31.38 5.23
N LYS A 731 -28.57 30.99 6.33
CA LYS A 731 -27.13 31.23 6.55
C LYS A 731 -26.22 30.26 5.80
N ILE A 732 -26.75 29.17 5.25
CA ILE A 732 -26.00 28.32 4.33
C ILE A 732 -25.81 29.08 3.03
N ASP A 733 -24.58 29.15 2.52
CA ASP A 733 -24.28 29.80 1.24
C ASP A 733 -24.52 28.83 0.07
N GLN A 734 -24.20 27.54 0.25
CA GLN A 734 -24.33 26.48 -0.75
C GLN A 734 -24.75 25.15 -0.13
N ALA A 735 -25.55 24.36 -0.85
CA ALA A 735 -25.90 23.00 -0.44
C ALA A 735 -25.35 21.99 -1.46
N LEU A 736 -24.28 21.29 -1.11
CA LEU A 736 -23.64 20.30 -1.99
C LEU A 736 -24.30 18.93 -1.79
N ILE A 737 -24.92 18.40 -2.85
CA ILE A 737 -25.74 17.18 -2.77
C ILE A 737 -25.11 16.08 -3.63
N GLU A 738 -24.70 14.98 -3.00
CA GLU A 738 -24.19 13.77 -3.67
C GLU A 738 -25.28 13.01 -4.45
N PRO A 739 -24.90 12.03 -5.30
CA PRO A 739 -25.85 11.23 -6.09
C PRO A 739 -26.96 10.53 -5.32
N GLN A 740 -26.74 10.17 -4.06
CA GLN A 740 -27.67 9.39 -3.25
C GLN A 740 -28.77 10.26 -2.60
N GLU A 741 -29.50 11.01 -3.43
CA GLU A 741 -30.61 11.90 -3.03
C GLU A 741 -31.96 11.18 -3.18
N TYR A 742 -32.51 10.63 -2.09
CA TYR A 742 -33.81 9.90 -2.13
C TYR A 742 -35.03 10.79 -2.34
N PHE A 743 -34.95 12.03 -1.88
CA PHE A 743 -35.97 13.07 -2.09
C PHE A 743 -35.27 14.31 -2.59
N ASN A 744 -35.82 15.00 -3.59
CA ASN A 744 -35.31 16.30 -3.97
C ASN A 744 -35.37 17.26 -2.78
N ILE A 745 -34.20 17.59 -2.23
CA ILE A 745 -34.10 18.27 -0.94
C ILE A 745 -34.56 19.72 -1.05
N GLY A 746 -34.48 20.32 -2.25
CA GLY A 746 -34.98 21.67 -2.51
C GLY A 746 -36.50 21.77 -2.46
N ASP A 747 -37.22 20.67 -2.72
CA ASP A 747 -38.68 20.65 -2.59
C ASP A 747 -39.13 20.48 -1.14
N ILE A 748 -38.34 19.78 -0.32
CA ILE A 748 -38.56 19.68 1.13
C ILE A 748 -38.16 20.99 1.80
N PHE A 749 -37.01 21.58 1.41
CA PHE A 749 -36.43 22.81 1.94
C PHE A 749 -36.29 23.90 0.85
N PRO A 750 -37.39 24.59 0.48
CA PRO A 750 -37.36 25.69 -0.46
C PRO A 750 -36.38 26.82 -0.10
N GLU A 751 -36.06 26.97 1.19
CA GLU A 751 -35.13 27.98 1.74
C GLU A 751 -33.69 27.86 1.19
N ILE A 752 -33.32 26.69 0.67
CA ILE A 752 -32.00 26.42 0.09
C ILE A 752 -32.07 25.99 -1.39
N ALA A 753 -33.25 26.01 -2.00
CA ALA A 753 -33.45 25.43 -3.33
C ALA A 753 -32.59 26.08 -4.42
N ASP A 754 -32.37 27.39 -4.34
CA ASP A 754 -31.52 28.18 -5.24
C ASP A 754 -30.02 28.07 -4.92
N LYS A 755 -29.67 27.45 -3.80
CA LYS A 755 -28.29 27.26 -3.31
C LYS A 755 -27.75 25.85 -3.56
N ILE A 756 -28.58 24.93 -4.09
CA ILE A 756 -28.21 23.53 -4.31
C ILE A 756 -27.24 23.40 -5.49
N ILE A 757 -26.12 22.73 -5.23
CA ILE A 757 -25.17 22.26 -6.24
C ILE A 757 -25.16 20.73 -6.16
N ARG A 758 -25.69 20.07 -7.19
CA ARG A 758 -25.65 18.60 -7.28
C ARG A 758 -24.30 18.16 -7.79
N VAL A 759 -23.57 17.43 -6.96
CA VAL A 759 -22.27 16.87 -7.32
C VAL A 759 -22.49 15.65 -8.22
N LYS A 760 -21.63 15.52 -9.23
CA LYS A 760 -21.71 14.47 -10.26
C LYS A 760 -21.54 13.07 -9.67
N ASP A 761 -20.52 12.90 -8.84
CA ASP A 761 -20.12 11.65 -8.23
C ASP A 761 -19.46 11.91 -6.86
N LYS A 762 -19.34 10.87 -6.04
CA LYS A 762 -18.74 10.99 -4.70
C LYS A 762 -17.28 11.46 -4.76
N GLN A 763 -16.55 11.08 -5.80
CA GLN A 763 -15.14 11.43 -5.96
C GLN A 763 -14.91 12.95 -6.16
N SER A 764 -15.88 13.60 -6.78
CA SER A 764 -15.83 15.03 -7.12
C SER A 764 -16.11 15.97 -5.93
N MET A 765 -16.62 15.48 -4.80
CA MET A 765 -17.02 16.33 -3.66
C MET A 765 -15.83 17.09 -3.06
N PHE A 766 -14.68 16.42 -2.85
CA PHE A 766 -13.46 17.05 -2.33
C PHE A 766 -13.05 18.24 -3.21
N LYS A 767 -12.93 17.99 -4.52
CA LYS A 767 -12.54 19.02 -5.50
C LYS A 767 -13.56 20.17 -5.54
N THR A 768 -14.85 19.85 -5.50
CA THR A 768 -15.94 20.85 -5.48
C THR A 768 -15.82 21.79 -4.28
N ILE A 769 -15.53 21.28 -3.09
CA ILE A 769 -15.35 22.08 -1.86
C ILE A 769 -14.17 23.05 -2.00
N VAL A 770 -13.04 22.54 -2.49
CA VAL A 770 -11.80 23.32 -2.63
C VAL A 770 -11.95 24.40 -3.69
N GLU A 771 -12.45 24.06 -4.88
CA GLU A 771 -12.60 24.99 -6.02
C GLU A 771 -13.68 26.06 -5.78
N ASN A 772 -14.74 25.75 -5.04
CA ASN A 772 -15.79 26.72 -4.69
C ASN A 772 -15.46 27.56 -3.44
N ASN A 773 -14.27 27.37 -2.85
CA ASN A 773 -13.82 28.03 -1.63
C ASN A 773 -14.79 27.84 -0.45
N CYS A 774 -15.20 26.60 -0.19
CA CYS A 774 -16.20 26.26 0.82
C CYS A 774 -15.60 25.84 2.16
N CYS A 775 -16.26 26.22 3.26
CA CYS A 775 -16.17 25.56 4.56
C CYS A 775 -17.34 24.58 4.66
N ALA A 776 -17.06 23.31 4.38
CA ALA A 776 -18.05 22.24 4.36
C ALA A 776 -18.48 21.85 5.78
N VAL A 777 -19.78 21.66 5.98
CA VAL A 777 -20.38 21.17 7.22
C VAL A 777 -21.34 20.02 6.90
N ARG A 778 -21.13 18.88 7.55
CA ARG A 778 -22.07 17.77 7.51
C ARG A 778 -23.11 17.99 8.60
N LEU A 779 -24.35 18.19 8.19
CA LEU A 779 -25.46 18.40 9.12
C LEU A 779 -26.04 17.06 9.53
N THR A 780 -26.10 16.81 10.84
CA THR A 780 -26.69 15.58 11.36
C THR A 780 -27.60 15.84 12.54
N ASN A 781 -28.73 15.12 12.54
CA ASN A 781 -29.56 14.96 13.72
C ASN A 781 -30.08 13.51 13.77
N VAL A 782 -30.97 13.19 14.70
CA VAL A 782 -31.47 11.82 14.92
C VAL A 782 -32.93 11.82 15.39
N PHE A 783 -33.65 12.92 15.15
CA PHE A 783 -35.04 13.03 15.59
C PHE A 783 -35.93 13.62 14.49
N VAL A 784 -36.94 12.86 14.09
CA VAL A 784 -37.90 13.21 13.04
C VAL A 784 -39.08 13.94 13.67
N LYS A 785 -39.21 15.24 13.40
CA LYS A 785 -40.36 16.04 13.84
C LYS A 785 -41.56 15.86 12.92
N GLU A 786 -42.76 16.09 13.45
CA GLU A 786 -44.00 16.02 12.66
C GLU A 786 -43.99 17.02 11.49
N ASN A 787 -43.40 18.20 11.70
CA ASN A 787 -43.22 19.18 10.63
C ASN A 787 -42.40 18.64 9.46
N LEU A 788 -41.32 17.90 9.71
CA LEU A 788 -40.51 17.31 8.64
C LEU A 788 -41.30 16.25 7.87
N ALA A 789 -41.99 15.34 8.57
CA ALA A 789 -42.84 14.35 7.94
C ALA A 789 -43.91 15.01 7.05
N ASN A 790 -44.54 16.08 7.54
CA ASN A 790 -45.52 16.87 6.79
C ASN A 790 -44.91 17.54 5.55
N ARG A 791 -43.74 18.17 5.65
CA ARG A 791 -43.05 18.77 4.50
C ARG A 791 -42.75 17.74 3.42
N THR A 792 -42.25 16.57 3.82
CA THR A 792 -41.95 15.45 2.91
C THR A 792 -43.21 14.97 2.21
N TYR A 793 -44.33 14.79 2.94
CA TYR A 793 -45.62 14.44 2.35
C TYR A 793 -46.13 15.51 1.37
N GLN A 794 -46.12 16.79 1.75
CA GLN A 794 -46.60 17.87 0.90
C GLN A 794 -45.77 18.04 -0.37
N SER A 795 -44.45 17.94 -0.26
CA SER A 795 -43.54 17.93 -1.41
C SER A 795 -43.86 16.76 -2.34
N SER A 796 -44.04 15.57 -1.77
CA SER A 796 -44.32 14.35 -2.51
C SER A 796 -45.68 14.38 -3.21
N TYR A 797 -46.72 14.91 -2.53
CA TYR A 797 -48.07 15.04 -3.07
C TYR A 797 -48.10 15.94 -4.30
N LYS A 798 -47.36 17.06 -4.29
CA LYS A 798 -47.27 17.99 -5.43
C LYS A 798 -46.64 17.37 -6.68
N LYS A 799 -45.79 16.35 -6.52
CA LYS A 799 -45.13 15.66 -7.64
C LYS A 799 -45.96 14.55 -8.25
N CYS A 800 -46.87 13.98 -7.48
CA CYS A 800 -47.73 12.91 -7.96
C CYS A 800 -48.72 13.42 -9.01
N SER A 801 -48.98 12.60 -10.02
CA SER A 801 -50.04 12.92 -10.99
C SER A 801 -51.42 12.89 -10.30
N PRO A 802 -52.39 13.73 -10.73
CA PRO A 802 -53.75 13.68 -10.18
C PRO A 802 -54.39 12.29 -10.27
N LEU A 803 -54.13 11.55 -11.36
CA LEU A 803 -54.63 10.18 -11.55
C LEU A 803 -54.03 9.20 -10.54
N PHE A 804 -52.74 9.33 -10.22
CA PHE A 804 -52.10 8.51 -9.20
C PHE A 804 -52.71 8.77 -7.82
N ILE A 805 -52.83 10.05 -7.44
CA ILE A 805 -53.46 10.45 -6.17
C ILE A 805 -54.89 9.91 -6.07
N GLU A 806 -55.70 10.07 -7.12
CA GLU A 806 -57.06 9.56 -7.16
C GLU A 806 -57.10 8.04 -6.96
N GLY A 807 -56.19 7.31 -7.59
CA GLY A 807 -56.07 5.85 -7.41
C GLY A 807 -55.77 5.44 -5.96
N VAL A 808 -54.85 6.14 -5.29
CA VAL A 808 -54.52 5.87 -3.88
C VAL A 808 -55.70 6.20 -2.96
N GLU A 809 -56.36 7.35 -3.17
CA GLU A 809 -57.53 7.74 -2.38
C GLU A 809 -58.71 6.79 -2.61
N GLN A 810 -58.91 6.30 -3.83
CA GLN A 810 -59.92 5.27 -4.11
C GLN A 810 -59.62 3.98 -3.36
N ALA A 811 -58.35 3.52 -3.33
CA ALA A 811 -57.95 2.34 -2.58
C ALA A 811 -58.21 2.51 -1.08
N LYS A 812 -57.77 3.63 -0.50
CA LYS A 812 -57.97 3.97 0.90
C LYS A 812 -59.45 4.03 1.31
N ASN A 813 -60.31 4.61 0.47
CA ASN A 813 -61.73 4.73 0.78
C ASN A 813 -62.51 3.42 0.57
N LYS A 814 -61.98 2.51 -0.26
CA LYS A 814 -62.62 1.23 -0.59
C LYS A 814 -62.24 0.10 0.36
N HIS A 815 -61.02 0.13 0.90
CA HIS A 815 -60.43 -0.97 1.64
C HIS A 815 -60.30 -0.66 3.12
N PHE A 816 -60.66 -1.63 3.95
CA PHE A 816 -60.28 -1.67 5.36
C PHE A 816 -60.14 -3.13 5.82
N PRO A 817 -58.98 -3.52 6.37
CA PRO A 817 -57.76 -2.71 6.43
C PRO A 817 -57.10 -2.58 5.04
N LEU A 818 -56.44 -1.45 4.80
CA LEU A 818 -55.44 -1.31 3.74
C LEU A 818 -54.06 -1.62 4.34
N LEU A 819 -53.55 -2.80 4.01
CA LEU A 819 -52.37 -3.42 4.60
C LEU A 819 -51.11 -3.19 3.74
N TRP A 820 -50.05 -2.68 4.34
CA TRP A 820 -48.72 -2.65 3.72
C TRP A 820 -47.92 -3.91 4.08
N VAL A 821 -47.34 -4.57 3.08
CA VAL A 821 -46.45 -5.72 3.30
C VAL A 821 -45.13 -5.50 2.61
N GLY A 822 -44.07 -5.30 3.40
CA GLY A 822 -42.71 -5.17 2.91
C GLY A 822 -42.00 -6.51 2.84
N PHE A 823 -41.23 -6.73 1.78
CA PHE A 823 -40.36 -7.90 1.61
C PHE A 823 -38.96 -7.48 1.14
N ARG A 824 -38.02 -8.43 1.07
CA ARG A 824 -36.61 -8.14 0.71
C ARG A 824 -36.04 -9.21 -0.20
N SER A 825 -35.31 -8.82 -1.24
CA SER A 825 -34.59 -9.78 -2.10
C SER A 825 -33.10 -9.96 -1.78
N HIS A 826 -32.56 -9.26 -0.78
CA HIS A 826 -31.14 -9.33 -0.39
C HIS A 826 -30.98 -9.06 1.11
N ASN A 827 -30.07 -9.79 1.78
CA ASN A 827 -29.65 -9.68 3.19
C ASN A 827 -30.79 -9.50 4.22
N LYS A 828 -30.77 -10.25 5.32
CA LYS A 828 -31.86 -10.18 6.32
C LYS A 828 -33.21 -10.53 5.68
N MET A 829 -33.19 -11.48 4.76
CA MET A 829 -34.36 -11.97 4.07
C MET A 829 -35.11 -12.94 4.98
N TRP A 830 -36.43 -12.79 5.06
CA TRP A 830 -37.28 -13.86 5.56
C TRP A 830 -37.39 -14.92 4.47
N ILE A 831 -36.83 -16.11 4.70
CA ILE A 831 -36.64 -17.12 3.65
C ILE A 831 -37.98 -17.59 3.09
N SER A 832 -38.93 -17.91 3.97
CA SER A 832 -40.28 -18.35 3.61
C SER A 832 -41.24 -17.17 3.34
N GLN A 833 -40.73 -15.98 2.99
CA GLN A 833 -41.56 -14.78 2.83
C GLN A 833 -42.60 -14.92 1.72
N VAL A 834 -42.31 -15.63 0.62
CA VAL A 834 -43.26 -15.74 -0.51
C VAL A 834 -44.52 -16.48 -0.08
N GLU A 835 -44.36 -17.71 0.43
CA GLU A 835 -45.46 -18.53 0.92
C GLU A 835 -46.07 -17.93 2.19
N GLY A 836 -45.23 -17.41 3.09
CA GLY A 836 -45.65 -16.81 4.34
C GLY A 836 -46.53 -15.58 4.13
N ILE A 837 -46.11 -14.62 3.29
CA ILE A 837 -46.91 -13.44 2.93
C ILE A 837 -48.22 -13.86 2.25
N ALA A 838 -48.15 -14.80 1.30
CA ALA A 838 -49.36 -15.28 0.61
C ALA A 838 -50.36 -15.91 1.59
N ASN A 839 -49.88 -16.70 2.56
CA ASN A 839 -50.73 -17.30 3.59
C ASN A 839 -51.33 -16.25 4.53
N ILE A 840 -50.54 -15.27 4.98
CA ILE A 840 -51.02 -14.16 5.81
C ILE A 840 -52.16 -13.41 5.09
N ILE A 841 -51.96 -13.04 3.83
CA ILE A 841 -52.95 -12.30 3.04
C ILE A 841 -54.23 -13.12 2.84
N LYS A 842 -54.12 -14.41 2.51
CA LYS A 842 -55.29 -15.31 2.36
C LYS A 842 -56.10 -15.37 3.65
N SER A 843 -55.45 -15.66 4.77
CA SER A 843 -56.13 -15.77 6.06
C SER A 843 -56.75 -14.45 6.50
N LEU A 844 -56.05 -13.31 6.32
CA LEU A 844 -56.63 -12.00 6.61
C LEU A 844 -57.83 -11.68 5.71
N SER A 845 -57.83 -12.11 4.44
CA SER A 845 -58.96 -11.86 3.54
C SER A 845 -60.23 -12.62 3.91
N GLU A 846 -60.10 -13.76 4.61
CA GLU A 846 -61.23 -14.53 5.14
C GLU A 846 -61.86 -13.80 6.33
N ASP A 847 -61.04 -13.23 7.21
CA ASP A 847 -61.50 -12.49 8.41
C ASP A 847 -61.95 -11.06 8.10
N PHE A 848 -61.34 -10.43 7.08
CA PHE A 848 -61.57 -9.05 6.67
C PHE A 848 -61.87 -8.98 5.16
N PRO A 849 -63.14 -9.17 4.73
CA PRO A 849 -63.50 -9.30 3.31
C PRO A 849 -63.20 -8.07 2.42
N ASN A 850 -62.98 -6.90 3.01
CA ASN A 850 -62.63 -5.66 2.31
C ASN A 850 -61.13 -5.34 2.36
N LEU A 851 -60.28 -6.30 2.73
CA LEU A 851 -58.82 -6.18 2.73
C LEU A 851 -58.31 -5.66 1.38
N GLY A 852 -57.43 -4.66 1.43
CA GLY A 852 -56.57 -4.26 0.32
C GLY A 852 -55.10 -4.43 0.73
N VAL A 853 -54.24 -4.80 -0.20
CA VAL A 853 -52.81 -5.04 0.10
C VAL A 853 -51.92 -4.19 -0.80
N VAL A 854 -50.98 -3.46 -0.19
CA VAL A 854 -49.89 -2.75 -0.86
C VAL A 854 -48.60 -3.55 -0.66
N LEU A 855 -48.04 -4.10 -1.73
CA LEU A 855 -46.79 -4.86 -1.72
C LEU A 855 -45.60 -3.90 -1.90
N ASP A 856 -44.63 -3.97 -1.01
CA ASP A 856 -43.49 -3.05 -0.94
C ASP A 856 -42.15 -3.74 -1.08
N GLY A 857 -41.26 -3.07 -1.82
CA GLY A 857 -39.87 -3.46 -2.08
C GLY A 857 -39.05 -2.20 -2.41
N TRP A 858 -38.06 -2.31 -3.26
CA TRP A 858 -37.21 -1.19 -3.65
C TRP A 858 -37.99 -0.08 -4.37
N SER A 859 -37.55 1.17 -4.19
CA SER A 859 -38.16 2.38 -4.80
C SER A 859 -37.21 3.00 -5.81
N ARG A 860 -37.75 3.64 -6.84
CA ARG A 860 -36.95 4.48 -7.75
C ARG A 860 -36.75 5.86 -7.13
N THR A 861 -35.53 6.41 -7.20
CA THR A 861 -35.27 7.80 -6.80
C THR A 861 -35.41 8.75 -7.98
N GLU A 862 -35.43 10.06 -7.73
CA GLU A 862 -35.48 11.05 -8.82
C GLU A 862 -34.15 11.16 -9.59
N ARG A 863 -33.07 10.56 -9.07
CA ARG A 863 -31.77 10.44 -9.74
C ARG A 863 -31.59 9.02 -10.25
N GLU A 864 -30.78 8.89 -11.31
CA GLU A 864 -30.38 7.58 -11.84
C GLU A 864 -29.62 6.78 -10.77
N ASP A 865 -30.03 5.52 -10.57
CA ASP A 865 -29.48 4.58 -9.58
C ASP A 865 -29.53 3.17 -10.16
N ASP A 866 -28.49 2.77 -10.89
CA ASP A 866 -28.42 1.47 -11.58
C ASP A 866 -28.56 0.29 -10.61
N TYR A 867 -27.98 0.41 -9.41
CA TYR A 867 -28.12 -0.59 -8.36
C TYR A 867 -29.58 -0.68 -7.91
N GLY A 868 -30.24 0.47 -7.74
CA GLY A 868 -31.67 0.53 -7.44
C GLY A 868 -32.54 -0.16 -8.50
N GLU A 869 -32.26 0.04 -9.79
CA GLU A 869 -33.00 -0.65 -10.87
C GLU A 869 -32.80 -2.17 -10.84
N SER A 870 -31.59 -2.65 -10.55
CA SER A 870 -31.31 -4.08 -10.37
C SER A 870 -32.11 -4.69 -9.21
N MET A 871 -32.16 -3.98 -8.08
CA MET A 871 -32.96 -4.40 -6.92
C MET A 871 -34.46 -4.37 -7.20
N ILE A 872 -34.95 -3.36 -7.93
CA ILE A 872 -36.35 -3.30 -8.39
C ILE A 872 -36.70 -4.51 -9.26
N ALA A 873 -35.83 -4.88 -10.20
CA ALA A 873 -36.05 -6.05 -11.05
C ALA A 873 -36.16 -7.34 -10.24
N THR A 874 -35.35 -7.49 -9.20
CA THR A 874 -35.38 -8.67 -8.33
C THR A 874 -36.64 -8.69 -7.45
N ASP A 875 -36.97 -7.56 -6.83
CA ASP A 875 -38.18 -7.43 -6.02
C ASP A 875 -39.46 -7.62 -6.86
N LYS A 876 -39.45 -7.28 -8.15
CA LYS A 876 -40.57 -7.56 -9.06
C LYS A 876 -40.80 -9.06 -9.30
N ILE A 877 -39.74 -9.86 -9.32
CA ILE A 877 -39.85 -11.31 -9.42
C ILE A 877 -40.52 -11.87 -8.15
N THR A 878 -40.06 -11.44 -6.97
CA THR A 878 -40.65 -11.84 -5.70
C THR A 878 -42.11 -11.39 -5.56
N GLU A 879 -42.43 -10.15 -5.99
CA GLU A 879 -43.81 -9.66 -6.06
C GLU A 879 -44.69 -10.58 -6.92
N GLN A 880 -44.21 -10.96 -8.11
CA GLN A 880 -44.94 -11.86 -9.00
C GLN A 880 -45.17 -13.24 -8.35
N GLN A 881 -44.16 -13.81 -7.71
CA GLN A 881 -44.27 -15.10 -7.01
C GLN A 881 -45.33 -15.06 -5.90
N ILE A 882 -45.41 -13.96 -5.15
CA ILE A 882 -46.46 -13.76 -4.14
C ILE A 882 -47.83 -13.69 -4.81
N LEU A 883 -47.98 -12.87 -5.87
CA LEU A 883 -49.23 -12.68 -6.58
C LEU A 883 -49.77 -13.97 -7.21
N GLU A 884 -48.90 -14.83 -7.75
CA GLU A 884 -49.26 -16.13 -8.33
C GLU A 884 -49.88 -17.09 -7.31
N LEU A 885 -49.54 -16.92 -6.03
CA LEU A 885 -50.12 -17.70 -4.94
C LEU A 885 -51.45 -17.13 -4.44
N LEU A 886 -51.82 -15.89 -4.78
CA LEU A 886 -53.02 -15.23 -4.28
C LEU A 886 -54.26 -15.46 -5.16
N PRO A 887 -55.46 -15.56 -4.58
CA PRO A 887 -56.71 -15.49 -5.32
C PRO A 887 -56.89 -14.16 -6.06
N ASN A 888 -57.35 -14.19 -7.32
CA ASN A 888 -57.56 -13.00 -8.16
C ASN A 888 -58.56 -11.97 -7.61
N ASN A 889 -59.35 -12.33 -6.58
CA ASN A 889 -60.35 -11.44 -5.98
C ASN A 889 -59.79 -10.59 -4.83
N ILE A 890 -58.55 -10.81 -4.37
CA ILE A 890 -57.92 -9.99 -3.35
C ILE A 890 -57.28 -8.75 -4.02
N PRO A 891 -57.76 -7.53 -3.74
CA PRO A 891 -57.20 -6.31 -4.31
C PRO A 891 -55.76 -6.08 -3.85
N THR A 892 -54.85 -6.04 -4.81
CA THR A 892 -53.41 -5.83 -4.59
C THR A 892 -52.92 -4.61 -5.37
N TYR A 893 -51.98 -3.88 -4.77
CA TYR A 893 -51.34 -2.69 -5.32
C TYR A 893 -49.83 -2.84 -5.16
N SER A 894 -49.07 -2.34 -6.13
CA SER A 894 -47.61 -2.42 -6.11
C SER A 894 -46.99 -1.08 -5.73
N ALA A 895 -46.15 -1.10 -4.71
CA ALA A 895 -45.20 -0.04 -4.38
C ALA A 895 -43.75 -0.40 -4.78
N VAL A 896 -43.55 -1.51 -5.52
CA VAL A 896 -42.23 -1.91 -6.02
C VAL A 896 -41.90 -1.12 -7.28
N GLY A 897 -40.76 -0.41 -7.26
CA GLY A 897 -40.26 0.35 -8.40
C GLY A 897 -41.03 1.63 -8.73
N ILE A 898 -41.96 2.07 -7.88
CA ILE A 898 -42.56 3.41 -7.98
C ILE A 898 -41.58 4.46 -7.45
N MET A 899 -41.84 5.74 -7.75
CA MET A 899 -40.99 6.81 -7.26
C MET A 899 -41.08 6.93 -5.73
N THR A 900 -39.98 7.32 -5.09
CA THR A 900 -39.95 7.57 -3.62
C THR A 900 -41.04 8.52 -3.16
N TYR A 901 -41.37 9.56 -3.94
CA TYR A 901 -42.45 10.49 -3.63
C TYR A 901 -43.85 9.85 -3.76
N GLU A 902 -44.08 8.96 -4.73
CA GLU A 902 -45.33 8.19 -4.86
C GLU A 902 -45.49 7.21 -3.70
N LYS A 903 -44.38 6.61 -3.26
CA LYS A 903 -44.34 5.70 -2.13
C LYS A 903 -44.76 6.34 -0.82
N VAL A 904 -44.35 7.60 -0.58
CA VAL A 904 -44.81 8.39 0.58
C VAL A 904 -46.34 8.50 0.60
N ILE A 905 -46.98 8.70 -0.55
CA ILE A 905 -48.44 8.83 -0.64
C ILE A 905 -49.12 7.51 -0.28
N TRP A 906 -48.64 6.38 -0.79
CA TRP A 906 -49.14 5.07 -0.40
C TRP A 906 -48.95 4.82 1.10
N ALA A 907 -47.76 5.09 1.65
CA ALA A 907 -47.47 4.89 3.06
C ALA A 907 -48.38 5.73 3.97
N CYS A 908 -48.75 6.94 3.57
CA CYS A 908 -49.71 7.76 4.32
C CYS A 908 -51.17 7.26 4.21
N ALA A 909 -51.50 6.50 3.17
CA ALA A 909 -52.84 6.00 2.90
C ALA A 909 -53.20 4.70 3.66
N ILE A 910 -52.21 3.86 3.98
CA ILE A 910 -52.44 2.56 4.66
C ILE A 910 -52.98 2.72 6.09
N ASP A 911 -53.53 1.64 6.62
CA ASP A 911 -53.97 1.55 8.03
C ASP A 911 -52.89 0.95 8.94
N LEU A 912 -52.15 -0.04 8.43
CA LEU A 912 -51.09 -0.74 9.15
C LEU A 912 -50.04 -1.35 8.20
N TYR A 913 -48.88 -1.72 8.76
CA TYR A 913 -47.82 -2.40 8.01
C TYR A 913 -47.27 -3.65 8.70
N LEU A 914 -46.76 -4.58 7.88
CA LEU A 914 -45.99 -5.76 8.29
C LEU A 914 -44.70 -5.77 7.45
N MET A 915 -43.52 -5.76 8.07
CA MET A 915 -42.28 -5.73 7.29
C MET A 915 -41.03 -6.18 8.05
N PRO A 916 -39.93 -6.50 7.36
CA PRO A 916 -38.62 -6.64 7.97
C PRO A 916 -38.15 -5.33 8.64
N LEU A 917 -37.55 -5.44 9.83
CA LEU A 917 -36.87 -4.33 10.53
C LEU A 917 -35.67 -3.87 9.68
N SER A 918 -35.90 -2.86 8.86
CA SER A 918 -34.97 -2.40 7.82
C SER A 918 -35.23 -0.94 7.44
N SER A 919 -34.37 -0.39 6.57
CA SER A 919 -34.48 0.99 6.10
C SER A 919 -35.77 1.30 5.34
N GLY A 920 -36.45 0.30 4.75
CA GLY A 920 -37.78 0.46 4.15
C GLY A 920 -38.83 0.95 5.14
N GLY A 921 -38.64 0.68 6.45
CA GLY A 921 -39.50 1.18 7.51
C GLY A 921 -39.61 2.71 7.56
N THR A 922 -38.65 3.45 6.99
CA THR A 922 -38.65 4.93 6.93
C THR A 922 -39.98 5.50 6.45
N PHE A 923 -40.58 4.92 5.40
CA PHE A 923 -41.83 5.43 4.83
C PHE A 923 -43.01 5.27 5.79
N VAL A 924 -43.15 4.10 6.41
CA VAL A 924 -44.33 3.76 7.20
C VAL A 924 -44.21 4.16 8.67
N SER A 925 -43.03 4.06 9.28
CA SER A 925 -42.82 4.41 10.69
C SER A 925 -42.44 5.88 10.88
N TRP A 926 -41.47 6.40 10.13
CA TRP A 926 -40.92 7.75 10.34
C TRP A 926 -41.58 8.85 9.52
N ILE A 927 -42.07 8.56 8.31
CA ILE A 927 -42.81 9.55 7.52
C ILE A 927 -44.31 9.43 7.84
N ALA A 928 -44.94 8.30 7.55
CA ALA A 928 -46.39 8.15 7.65
C ALA A 928 -46.96 7.90 9.05
N ASN A 929 -46.12 7.53 10.03
CA ASN A 929 -46.50 7.27 11.42
C ASN A 929 -47.60 6.22 11.61
N LYS A 930 -47.49 5.09 10.92
CA LYS A 930 -48.51 4.04 10.99
C LYS A 930 -48.17 3.03 12.08
N PRO A 931 -49.17 2.39 12.71
CA PRO A 931 -48.91 1.24 13.56
C PRO A 931 -48.51 0.04 12.71
N GLY A 932 -47.71 -0.87 13.27
CA GLY A 932 -47.29 -2.04 12.51
C GLY A 932 -46.54 -3.09 13.32
N PHE A 933 -46.13 -4.13 12.61
CA PHE A 933 -45.36 -5.23 13.15
C PHE A 933 -44.06 -5.41 12.35
N MET A 934 -42.93 -5.52 13.04
CA MET A 934 -41.63 -5.72 12.43
C MET A 934 -40.97 -7.05 12.83
N HIS A 935 -40.30 -7.69 11.88
CA HIS A 935 -39.56 -8.94 12.11
C HIS A 935 -38.11 -8.84 11.65
N ALA A 936 -37.19 -9.59 12.27
CA ALA A 936 -35.76 -9.59 11.95
C ALA A 936 -35.06 -10.82 12.54
N ASN A 937 -33.87 -11.13 12.03
CA ASN A 937 -32.91 -12.08 12.63
C ASN A 937 -32.51 -11.66 14.06
N HIS A 938 -31.86 -12.54 14.82
CA HIS A 938 -31.50 -12.26 16.21
C HIS A 938 -30.58 -11.03 16.36
N SER A 939 -29.63 -10.85 15.45
CA SER A 939 -28.66 -9.76 15.52
C SER A 939 -29.31 -8.38 15.36
N ILE A 940 -30.27 -8.25 14.46
CA ILE A 940 -30.99 -7.01 14.17
C ILE A 940 -32.16 -6.81 15.14
N ASN A 941 -32.78 -7.88 15.61
CA ASN A 941 -33.90 -7.84 16.52
C ASN A 941 -33.48 -7.61 17.99
N ASN A 942 -32.61 -6.61 18.21
CA ASN A 942 -32.08 -6.22 19.51
C ASN A 942 -32.82 -5.00 20.09
N GLU A 943 -32.70 -4.79 21.40
CA GLU A 943 -33.34 -3.69 22.12
C GLU A 943 -32.98 -2.31 21.52
N HIS A 944 -31.71 -2.10 21.17
CA HIS A 944 -31.21 -0.82 20.65
C HIS A 944 -31.89 -0.41 19.33
N LEU A 945 -31.97 -1.31 18.34
CA LEU A 945 -32.58 -1.00 17.05
C LEU A 945 -34.12 -0.85 17.16
N ARG A 946 -34.76 -1.66 18.02
CA ARG A 946 -36.19 -1.53 18.31
C ARG A 946 -36.53 -0.18 18.92
N GLU A 947 -35.75 0.25 19.92
CA GLU A 947 -35.90 1.58 20.53
C GLU A 947 -35.65 2.70 19.52
N GLN A 948 -34.57 2.60 18.73
CA GLN A 948 -34.24 3.58 17.70
C GLN A 948 -35.41 3.81 16.75
N VAL A 949 -35.97 2.75 16.16
CA VAL A 949 -37.09 2.89 15.21
C VAL A 949 -38.34 3.42 15.89
N SER A 950 -38.62 2.98 17.13
CA SER A 950 -39.85 3.33 17.85
C SER A 950 -39.85 4.73 18.46
N GLN A 951 -38.67 5.29 18.78
CA GLN A 951 -38.56 6.52 19.59
C GLN A 951 -37.91 7.70 18.85
N SER A 952 -37.40 7.50 17.62
CA SER A 952 -36.71 8.56 16.86
C SER A 952 -37.63 9.55 16.14
N ARG A 953 -38.93 9.61 16.49
CA ARG A 953 -39.87 10.58 15.93
C ARG A 953 -40.81 11.17 16.97
N GLU A 954 -41.43 12.29 16.61
CA GLU A 954 -42.51 12.91 17.38
C GLU A 954 -43.80 12.08 17.29
N ASN A 955 -44.49 11.93 18.43
CA ASN A 955 -45.75 11.20 18.58
C ASN A 955 -45.77 9.81 17.89
N PRO A 956 -44.82 8.91 18.17
CA PRO A 956 -44.68 7.66 17.42
C PRO A 956 -45.91 6.75 17.60
N ALA A 957 -46.42 6.21 16.49
CA ALA A 957 -47.41 5.15 16.51
C ALA A 957 -46.81 3.84 17.08
N PRO A 958 -47.63 2.97 17.68
CA PRO A 958 -47.14 1.74 18.31
C PRO A 958 -46.59 0.75 17.27
N ILE A 959 -45.40 0.23 17.54
CA ILE A 959 -44.73 -0.80 16.74
C ILE A 959 -44.53 -2.05 17.60
N SER A 960 -45.04 -3.17 17.13
CA SER A 960 -44.79 -4.49 17.73
C SER A 960 -43.64 -5.18 17.01
N PHE A 961 -42.91 -6.05 17.71
CA PHE A 961 -41.78 -6.79 17.16
C PHE A 961 -41.93 -8.29 17.38
N ILE A 962 -41.41 -9.09 16.45
CA ILE A 962 -41.35 -10.54 16.62
C ILE A 962 -40.51 -10.90 17.87
N SER A 963 -40.99 -11.88 18.64
CA SER A 963 -40.20 -12.43 19.74
C SER A 963 -38.93 -13.06 19.21
N VAL A 964 -37.80 -12.84 19.90
CA VAL A 964 -36.51 -13.42 19.53
C VAL A 964 -36.59 -14.95 19.53
N ASP A 965 -37.30 -15.54 20.50
CA ASP A 965 -37.48 -16.99 20.65
C ASP A 965 -38.26 -17.65 19.50
N SER A 966 -38.89 -16.85 18.63
CA SER A 966 -39.71 -17.31 17.51
C SER A 966 -39.00 -17.24 16.16
N VAL A 967 -37.76 -16.75 16.14
CA VAL A 967 -36.96 -16.58 14.93
C VAL A 967 -35.92 -17.69 14.86
N PHE A 968 -35.62 -18.15 13.65
CA PHE A 968 -34.54 -19.10 13.37
C PHE A 968 -33.59 -18.43 12.37
N ASP A 969 -32.36 -18.16 12.78
CA ASP A 969 -31.36 -17.59 11.88
C ASP A 969 -30.79 -18.72 11.00
N GLN A 970 -30.67 -18.45 9.70
CA GLN A 970 -29.98 -19.36 8.80
C GLN A 970 -28.47 -19.22 9.01
N GLU A 971 -27.77 -20.35 9.05
CA GLU A 971 -26.30 -20.35 9.13
C GLU A 971 -25.72 -19.49 8.00
N ALA A 972 -24.88 -18.53 8.38
CA ALA A 972 -24.17 -17.72 7.40
C ALA A 972 -23.26 -18.64 6.58
N PRO A 973 -23.23 -18.49 5.24
CA PRO A 973 -22.10 -18.97 4.46
C PRO A 973 -20.79 -18.42 5.07
N PRO A 974 -19.68 -19.18 5.04
CA PRO A 974 -18.44 -18.80 5.71
C PRO A 974 -17.82 -17.46 5.28
N HIS A 975 -18.35 -16.82 4.22
CA HIS A 975 -17.90 -15.52 3.71
C HIS A 975 -18.74 -14.31 4.19
N ILE A 976 -19.88 -14.49 4.86
CA ILE A 976 -20.66 -13.36 5.43
C ILE A 976 -20.13 -13.05 6.84
N ILE A 977 -19.17 -12.12 6.90
CA ILE A 977 -18.47 -11.71 8.14
C ILE A 977 -19.42 -10.99 9.13
N ALA A 978 -20.55 -10.45 8.67
CA ALA A 978 -21.49 -9.73 9.52
C ALA A 978 -22.74 -10.56 9.85
N VAL A 979 -22.82 -11.10 11.08
CA VAL A 979 -24.00 -11.78 11.65
C VAL A 979 -25.30 -10.98 11.41
N ALA A 980 -25.21 -9.65 11.41
CA ALA A 980 -26.31 -8.74 11.12
C ALA A 980 -26.98 -8.92 9.74
N CYS A 981 -26.30 -9.53 8.76
CA CYS A 981 -26.81 -9.71 7.39
C CYS A 981 -27.49 -11.07 7.15
N GLN A 982 -27.50 -11.97 8.15
CA GLN A 982 -28.05 -13.31 8.02
C GLN A 982 -29.54 -13.32 7.68
N ASN A 983 -29.94 -14.24 6.82
CA ASN A 983 -31.34 -14.54 6.56
C ASN A 983 -31.93 -15.32 7.73
N TYR A 984 -33.26 -15.34 7.82
CA TYR A 984 -33.96 -15.94 8.95
C TYR A 984 -35.33 -16.46 8.54
N ASP A 985 -35.94 -17.25 9.40
CA ASP A 985 -37.28 -17.78 9.21
C ASP A 985 -38.08 -17.82 10.52
N PHE A 986 -39.41 -17.92 10.40
CA PHE A 986 -40.37 -18.02 11.51
C PHE A 986 -41.74 -18.50 11.02
N ASP A 987 -42.61 -18.94 11.93
CA ASP A 987 -43.99 -19.31 11.59
C ASP A 987 -44.82 -18.05 11.25
N TRP A 988 -45.27 -17.95 9.99
CA TRP A 988 -46.08 -16.84 9.48
C TRP A 988 -47.33 -16.56 10.32
N LYS A 989 -47.88 -17.55 11.04
CA LYS A 989 -49.04 -17.38 11.92
C LYS A 989 -48.80 -16.35 13.02
N ILE A 990 -47.54 -16.16 13.44
CA ILE A 990 -47.16 -15.14 14.43
C ILE A 990 -47.48 -13.76 13.88
N VAL A 991 -47.06 -13.47 12.65
CA VAL A 991 -47.32 -12.19 11.98
C VAL A 991 -48.82 -12.00 11.75
N TYR A 992 -49.53 -13.03 11.30
CA TYR A 992 -50.99 -12.98 11.13
C TYR A 992 -51.72 -12.64 12.45
N ASN A 993 -51.37 -13.32 13.55
CA ASN A 993 -52.00 -13.07 14.86
C ASN A 993 -51.78 -11.63 15.34
N GLU A 994 -50.58 -11.08 15.13
CA GLU A 994 -50.29 -9.69 15.47
C GLU A 994 -51.00 -8.70 14.55
N ALA A 995 -51.09 -8.99 13.25
CA ALA A 995 -51.87 -8.19 12.32
C ALA A 995 -53.35 -8.10 12.76
N VAL A 996 -53.98 -9.23 13.11
CA VAL A 996 -55.36 -9.28 13.62
C VAL A 996 -55.52 -8.42 14.88
N LYS A 997 -54.56 -8.46 15.82
CA LYS A 997 -54.59 -7.61 17.03
C LYS A 997 -54.56 -6.13 16.68
N ILE A 998 -53.66 -5.72 15.78
CA ILE A 998 -53.54 -4.32 15.35
C ILE A 998 -54.83 -3.87 14.64
N ILE A 999 -55.35 -4.66 13.69
CA ILE A 999 -56.59 -4.35 12.96
C ILE A 999 -57.78 -4.19 13.93
N ASN A 1000 -57.92 -5.10 14.89
CA ASN A 1000 -58.98 -5.03 15.89
C ASN A 1000 -58.86 -3.78 16.79
N SER A 1001 -57.64 -3.36 17.13
CA SER A 1001 -57.42 -2.13 17.89
C SER A 1001 -57.77 -0.87 17.09
N LEU A 1002 -57.53 -0.88 15.78
CA LEU A 1002 -57.89 0.22 14.89
C LEU A 1002 -59.40 0.35 14.72
N ASN A 1003 -60.10 -0.79 14.58
CA ASN A 1003 -61.57 -0.84 14.55
C ASN A 1003 -62.24 -0.30 15.81
N GLN A 1004 -61.62 -0.47 16.98
CA GLN A 1004 -62.17 0.03 18.25
C GLN A 1004 -62.00 1.54 18.43
N ASN A 1005 -61.05 2.16 17.72
CA ASN A 1005 -60.81 3.61 17.77
C ASN A 1005 -61.62 4.39 16.72
N THR A 1006 -62.18 3.70 15.71
CA THR A 1006 -63.03 4.29 14.67
C THR A 1006 -64.54 4.12 14.93
N ALA A 1007 -64.93 3.26 15.87
CA ALA A 1007 -66.29 3.10 16.40
C ALA A 1007 -66.51 3.98 17.63
#